data_AF-A0A7S4VSH9-F1
#
_entry.id   AF-A0A7S4VSH9-F1
#
_cell.length_a   1.000
_cell.length_b   1.000
_cell.length_c   1.000
_cell.angle_alpha   90.00
_cell.angle_beta   90.00
_cell.angle_gamma   90.00
#
_symmetry.space_group_name_H-M   'P 1'
#
loop_
_entity.id
_entity.type
_entity.pdbx_description
1 polymer ?
#
loop_
_entity_poly.entity_id
_entity_poly.type
_entity_poly.pdbx_seq_one_letter_code
_entity_poly.pdbx_strand_id
1 'polypeptide(L)'
;MPITHLNTPEPDPITRANTRTITKMSLFLPNNVKPLVPAADTTLENWNDQIDSDSALANAEFFKRPKGMEDRSVEIDYHQLADEARCQPSVFVRSILDQTPKPKGRYAFTSIHVVGPHESVKSKEAEKTIEALSDGAKSLRKEMHLHRMSKVGCSPNATPMEEYNAIMETASSLLLAKADRASLLIFVGWENIKMDAYAAFIGMLPFRGVQVALISRREMYGDMLRFRTPSGTFDMDGLASARMGKFTVHAVFGGLASKRVADKVRTWMPVDITSEQGKSNVVEIPFKIGGLCLPMLTHNGSCESALESLASLLKEKYPKGFTPIVSCGETCDALGYGQDMLDALGQEDGMLFAHKSGETYKRYDNYGTDRLFATINKARNGTAPPVILAVGGGVNGNCIGLIAAMTNADFIEVPTTPMHYNDAVTSAKKAFSLVVDDKILSKNILGAFYLPQLAFCVNEWLLTISSANAHATVGEATKTMNMLGVANSKVGASDFHNITGAVEFASDFTKILEEVEGFDNLVGFIENPATLKKKRNIINIGTKIAALRDAAVDVAAKEEKVNGLKSFGKVFASLPSMASLATVESDSDSLSESDEDQDKDLATLMDERKQLMRNFRASFYNLPSEKKNSILSFLTTINREIVCAKAMFLAYSDPFEKYRALLFEYAHTLGHGVEAFANDLYLKARRRGVDIPPEALRLHGQCVGMAVLWAGEMSKNLGKLTGEGFTLHQSFPYLFNRNNGFSFGPLRELCDELGVESEEFVEKVLQVVRRDNKRGYCNCGDPKKSVDQLVTVRPGKMLRSEDPNAEVRYLVEVDEEWQGDVLAKAFEGHFDMVADLRGEELKFIPTSQMRSLKSQSRDVARQIRSKLLDAYASN
;
A
#
# COMPACT_ATOMS: atom_id res chain seq x y z
N MET A 1 28.71 78.27 3.39
CA MET A 1 27.74 78.68 2.35
C MET A 1 27.04 77.45 1.84
N PRO A 2 25.73 77.54 1.59
CA PRO A 2 24.76 76.44 1.55
C PRO A 2 24.74 75.78 0.15
N ILE A 3 24.11 74.61 -0.03
CA ILE A 3 22.73 74.43 -0.55
C ILE A 3 22.38 72.94 -0.32
N THR A 4 21.60 72.57 0.71
CA THR A 4 20.11 72.38 0.76
C THR A 4 19.61 71.25 -0.18
N HIS A 5 19.21 70.07 0.31
CA HIS A 5 17.97 69.65 1.03
C HIS A 5 17.05 68.85 0.06
N LEU A 6 16.33 67.76 0.38
CA LEU A 6 15.88 67.14 1.64
C LEU A 6 15.36 65.69 1.39
N ASN A 7 15.40 64.90 2.48
CA ASN A 7 14.54 63.76 2.88
C ASN A 7 15.06 62.30 2.82
N THR A 8 15.49 61.91 4.03
CA THR A 8 15.69 60.65 4.78
C THR A 8 14.54 59.62 4.81
N PRO A 9 14.69 58.43 5.47
CA PRO A 9 15.90 57.70 5.88
C PRO A 9 15.91 56.20 5.50
N GLU A 10 17.11 55.67 5.19
CA GLU A 10 17.45 54.25 5.39
C GLU A 10 18.37 54.13 6.62
N PRO A 11 18.23 53.09 7.47
CA PRO A 11 19.29 52.67 8.36
C PRO A 11 20.07 51.49 7.77
N ASP A 12 21.37 51.71 7.66
CA ASP A 12 22.45 50.76 7.33
C ASP A 12 22.77 49.81 8.54
N PRO A 13 23.73 48.87 8.48
CA PRO A 13 23.62 47.49 8.97
C PRO A 13 24.48 47.29 10.24
N ILE A 14 24.84 46.03 10.57
CA ILE A 14 25.62 45.49 11.72
C ILE A 14 24.65 44.73 12.67
N THR A 15 24.79 43.44 13.01
CA THR A 15 25.98 42.64 13.39
C THR A 15 25.70 41.13 13.27
N ARG A 16 26.75 40.34 12.99
CA ARG A 16 26.82 38.89 13.26
C ARG A 16 26.76 38.59 14.77
N ALA A 17 26.07 37.51 15.12
CA ALA A 17 26.29 36.54 16.21
C ALA A 17 25.05 36.29 17.10
N ASN A 18 24.49 35.07 17.00
CA ASN A 18 24.31 34.18 18.17
C ASN A 18 23.80 32.80 17.74
N THR A 19 24.76 31.91 17.53
CA THR A 19 24.63 30.46 17.76
C THR A 19 24.14 30.19 19.18
N ARG A 20 22.99 29.52 19.33
CA ARG A 20 22.60 28.78 20.54
C ARG A 20 22.04 27.41 20.19
N THR A 21 22.92 26.43 20.29
CA THR A 21 22.75 25.15 20.99
C THR A 21 21.60 24.23 20.55
N ILE A 22 21.89 23.38 19.56
CA ILE A 22 21.23 22.07 19.44
C ILE A 22 21.82 21.16 20.51
N THR A 23 21.03 20.85 21.53
CA THR A 23 21.40 19.90 22.59
C THR A 23 21.52 18.50 21.98
N LYS A 24 22.72 17.90 22.08
CA LYS A 24 22.97 16.50 21.72
C LYS A 24 22.02 15.59 22.51
N MET A 25 21.13 14.88 21.82
CA MET A 25 20.50 13.66 22.35
C MET A 25 21.58 12.58 22.44
N SER A 26 22.07 12.30 23.64
CA SER A 26 22.84 11.09 23.93
C SER A 26 21.87 9.91 24.06
N LEU A 27 21.77 9.10 23.01
CA LEU A 27 21.15 7.77 23.08
C LEU A 27 22.04 6.84 23.91
N PHE A 28 21.47 6.25 24.96
CA PHE A 28 22.09 5.22 25.77
C PHE A 28 22.30 3.95 24.92
N LEU A 29 23.55 3.59 24.65
CA LEU A 29 23.96 2.26 24.20
C LEU A 29 24.45 1.45 25.41
N PRO A 30 24.25 0.12 25.47
CA PRO A 30 24.96 -0.72 26.43
C PRO A 30 26.48 -0.60 26.20
N ASN A 31 27.23 -0.54 27.31
CA ASN A 31 28.62 -0.08 27.44
C ASN A 31 29.73 -0.82 26.66
N ASN A 32 29.45 -1.61 25.61
CA ASN A 32 30.49 -2.35 24.85
C ASN A 32 30.31 -2.36 23.32
N VAL A 33 29.53 -1.46 22.73
CA VAL A 33 29.44 -1.34 21.26
C VAL A 33 29.78 0.10 20.84
N LYS A 34 30.93 0.29 20.18
CA LYS A 34 31.22 1.55 19.48
C LYS A 34 30.39 1.60 18.19
N PRO A 35 29.51 2.60 17.99
CA PRO A 35 28.92 2.82 16.68
C PRO A 35 30.04 3.19 15.69
N LEU A 36 29.96 2.68 14.46
CA LEU A 36 30.76 3.19 13.35
C LEU A 36 30.37 4.67 13.17
N VAL A 37 31.24 5.56 13.64
CA VAL A 37 31.10 7.01 13.46
C VAL A 37 31.27 7.28 11.96
N PRO A 38 30.32 7.96 11.28
CA PRO A 38 30.53 8.43 9.92
C PRO A 38 31.82 9.26 9.90
N ALA A 39 32.68 9.07 8.89
CA ALA A 39 33.89 9.87 8.74
C ALA A 39 33.55 11.37 8.91
N ALA A 40 34.23 12.04 9.84
CA ALA A 40 33.86 13.35 10.37
C ALA A 40 33.96 14.53 9.38
N ASP A 41 34.09 14.26 8.07
CA ASP A 41 34.38 15.25 7.04
C ASP A 41 33.46 15.17 5.80
N THR A 42 32.40 14.35 5.86
CA THR A 42 31.41 14.25 4.78
C THR A 42 30.10 14.90 5.19
N THR A 43 30.04 16.22 5.16
CA THR A 43 28.75 16.93 5.12
C THR A 43 28.04 16.58 3.81
N LEU A 44 26.70 16.45 3.87
CA LEU A 44 25.81 16.14 2.74
C LEU A 44 26.00 17.05 1.51
N GLU A 45 26.61 18.22 1.70
CA GLU A 45 26.83 19.24 0.67
C GLU A 45 27.95 18.85 -0.31
N ASN A 46 29.03 18.22 0.14
CA ASN A 46 30.21 17.99 -0.70
C ASN A 46 30.11 16.80 -1.67
N TRP A 47 29.11 15.92 -1.54
CA TRP A 47 29.00 14.71 -2.38
C TRP A 47 28.14 14.90 -3.63
N ASN A 48 27.17 15.83 -3.62
CA ASN A 48 26.35 16.14 -4.79
C ASN A 48 27.12 16.91 -5.87
N ASP A 49 28.24 17.56 -5.50
CA ASP A 49 29.08 18.35 -6.40
C ASP A 49 30.03 17.50 -7.28
N GLN A 50 29.99 16.16 -7.16
CA GLN A 50 30.80 15.25 -7.97
C GLN A 50 30.09 14.70 -9.21
N ILE A 51 28.86 15.13 -9.48
CA ILE A 51 28.21 14.87 -10.78
C ILE A 51 28.72 15.93 -11.75
N ASP A 52 29.42 15.50 -12.80
CA ASP A 52 29.87 16.36 -13.89
C ASP A 52 28.68 17.21 -14.41
N SER A 53 28.74 18.52 -14.15
CA SER A 53 27.64 19.47 -14.37
C SER A 53 27.23 19.58 -15.84
N ASP A 54 28.04 19.04 -16.74
CA ASP A 54 27.90 19.18 -18.18
C ASP A 54 27.24 17.95 -18.84
N SER A 55 26.89 16.90 -18.08
CA SER A 55 26.13 15.78 -18.65
C SER A 55 24.68 16.17 -18.94
N ALA A 56 24.15 15.76 -20.10
CA ALA A 56 22.74 15.96 -20.45
C ALA A 56 21.75 15.35 -19.43
N LEU A 57 22.23 14.40 -18.61
CA LEU A 57 21.50 13.79 -17.50
C LEU A 57 21.42 14.71 -16.28
N ALA A 58 22.48 15.45 -15.92
CA ALA A 58 22.51 16.35 -14.76
C ALA A 58 21.52 17.52 -14.87
N ASN A 59 21.23 17.96 -16.10
CA ASN A 59 20.25 19.02 -16.38
C ASN A 59 18.78 18.55 -16.42
N ALA A 60 18.52 17.25 -16.27
CA ALA A 60 17.16 16.74 -16.14
C ALA A 60 16.54 17.18 -14.79
N GLU A 61 15.27 17.58 -14.80
CA GLU A 61 14.45 17.91 -13.61
C GLU A 61 14.55 16.85 -12.49
N PHE A 62 14.94 15.63 -12.86
CA PHE A 62 15.21 14.42 -12.09
C PHE A 62 16.30 14.53 -11.00
N PHE A 63 17.32 15.39 -11.16
CA PHE A 63 18.39 15.57 -10.16
C PHE A 63 18.18 16.77 -9.24
N LYS A 64 17.11 17.54 -9.46
CA LYS A 64 16.73 18.60 -8.53
C LYS A 64 16.11 17.93 -7.31
N ARG A 65 16.64 18.24 -6.11
CA ARG A 65 15.98 17.91 -4.84
C ARG A 65 14.51 18.31 -5.01
N PRO A 66 13.55 17.38 -4.90
CA PRO A 66 12.16 17.76 -4.98
C PRO A 66 11.95 18.80 -3.88
N LYS A 67 11.53 20.00 -4.26
CA LYS A 67 10.82 20.86 -3.31
C LYS A 67 9.70 19.98 -2.78
N GLY A 68 9.60 19.80 -1.46
CA GLY A 68 8.63 18.87 -0.91
C GLY A 68 7.23 19.18 -1.46
N MET A 69 6.37 18.17 -1.51
CA MET A 69 5.07 18.30 -2.16
C MET A 69 4.21 19.46 -1.62
N GLU A 70 4.58 20.04 -0.46
CA GLU A 70 4.07 21.30 0.07
C GLU A 70 4.16 22.51 -0.88
N ASP A 71 5.09 22.56 -1.83
CA ASP A 71 5.26 23.69 -2.76
C ASP A 71 4.64 23.46 -4.15
N ARG A 72 4.00 22.31 -4.35
CA ARG A 72 3.39 21.95 -5.63
C ARG A 72 2.09 22.74 -5.85
N SER A 73 1.85 23.13 -7.09
CA SER A 73 0.56 23.67 -7.53
C SER A 73 -0.20 22.63 -8.35
N VAL A 74 -1.52 22.66 -8.25
CA VAL A 74 -2.41 21.92 -9.15
C VAL A 74 -2.93 22.90 -10.19
N GLU A 75 -2.79 22.53 -11.46
CA GLU A 75 -3.17 23.36 -12.59
C GLU A 75 -4.13 22.62 -13.50
N ILE A 76 -5.09 23.34 -14.05
CA ILE A 76 -6.01 22.86 -15.06
C ILE A 76 -6.27 23.94 -16.10
N ASP A 77 -6.20 23.55 -17.37
CA ASP A 77 -6.55 24.42 -18.49
C ASP A 77 -8.02 24.20 -18.88
N TYR A 78 -8.78 25.29 -18.93
CA TYR A 78 -10.10 25.34 -19.56
C TYR A 78 -9.93 25.91 -20.97
N HIS A 79 -10.40 25.17 -21.96
CA HIS A 79 -10.31 25.54 -23.36
C HIS A 79 -11.71 25.85 -23.90
N GLN A 80 -11.86 27.05 -24.46
CA GLN A 80 -13.09 27.39 -25.14
C GLN A 80 -13.29 26.47 -26.35
N LEU A 81 -14.49 25.92 -26.44
CA LEU A 81 -14.92 25.09 -27.53
C LEU A 81 -16.22 25.67 -28.07
N ALA A 82 -16.14 26.35 -29.21
CA ALA A 82 -17.29 26.97 -29.86
C ALA A 82 -18.30 25.90 -30.27
N ASP A 83 -19.60 26.17 -30.10
CA ASP A 83 -20.66 25.22 -30.47
C ASP A 83 -20.60 24.83 -31.95
N GLU A 84 -20.20 25.77 -32.82
CA GLU A 84 -20.00 25.58 -34.25
C GLU A 84 -18.90 24.56 -34.59
N ALA A 85 -17.95 24.33 -33.68
CA ALA A 85 -16.86 23.38 -33.88
C ALA A 85 -17.39 21.95 -34.10
N ARG A 86 -18.51 21.59 -33.48
CA ARG A 86 -19.17 20.28 -33.63
C ARG A 86 -19.68 20.04 -35.05
N CYS A 87 -19.91 21.09 -35.84
CA CYS A 87 -20.27 21.00 -37.26
C CYS A 87 -19.09 20.61 -38.16
N GLN A 88 -17.86 20.58 -37.63
CA GLN A 88 -16.66 20.06 -38.28
C GLN A 88 -16.02 18.96 -37.41
N PRO A 89 -16.58 17.73 -37.41
CA PRO A 89 -16.21 16.67 -36.46
C PRO A 89 -14.70 16.37 -36.35
N SER A 90 -13.95 16.38 -37.47
CA SER A 90 -12.51 16.16 -37.46
C SER A 90 -11.72 17.29 -36.77
N VAL A 91 -12.15 18.54 -36.95
CA VAL A 91 -11.53 19.71 -36.31
C VAL A 91 -11.85 19.69 -34.81
N PHE A 92 -13.09 19.34 -34.46
CA PHE A 92 -13.53 19.19 -33.08
C PHE A 92 -12.69 18.17 -32.30
N VAL A 93 -12.53 16.95 -32.80
CA VAL A 93 -11.71 15.93 -32.15
C VAL A 93 -10.23 16.33 -32.10
N ARG A 94 -9.70 16.91 -33.18
CA ARG A 94 -8.30 17.36 -33.24
C ARG A 94 -8.01 18.45 -32.20
N SER A 95 -8.93 19.38 -32.02
CA SER A 95 -8.83 20.41 -30.98
C SER A 95 -8.66 19.82 -29.57
N ILE A 96 -9.46 18.80 -29.23
CA ILE A 96 -9.37 18.11 -27.93
C ILE A 96 -8.04 17.35 -27.81
N LEU A 97 -7.67 16.58 -28.86
CA LEU A 97 -6.43 15.82 -28.89
C LEU A 97 -5.20 16.72 -28.76
N ASP A 98 -5.17 17.88 -29.43
CA ASP A 98 -4.03 18.79 -29.46
C ASP A 98 -3.90 19.58 -28.15
N GLN A 99 -5.01 19.95 -27.52
CA GLN A 99 -5.03 20.75 -26.29
C GLN A 99 -4.95 19.92 -25.00
N THR A 100 -5.32 18.63 -25.03
CA THR A 100 -5.15 17.78 -23.84
C THR A 100 -3.67 17.43 -23.63
N PRO A 101 -3.12 17.58 -22.41
CA PRO A 101 -1.75 17.17 -22.10
C PRO A 101 -1.48 15.71 -22.48
N LYS A 102 -0.29 15.45 -23.04
CA LYS A 102 0.10 14.09 -23.45
C LYS A 102 0.85 13.41 -22.30
N PRO A 103 0.77 12.08 -22.17
CA PRO A 103 1.58 11.35 -21.23
C PRO A 103 3.07 11.58 -21.48
N LYS A 104 3.88 11.60 -20.41
CA LYS A 104 5.34 11.75 -20.52
C LYS A 104 5.93 10.73 -21.50
N GLY A 105 6.74 11.22 -22.43
CA GLY A 105 7.41 10.40 -23.46
C GLY A 105 6.50 9.98 -24.63
N ARG A 106 5.32 10.59 -24.80
CA ARG A 106 4.41 10.34 -25.93
C ARG A 106 4.09 11.65 -26.65
N TYR A 107 3.99 11.58 -27.97
CA TYR A 107 3.62 12.72 -28.83
C TYR A 107 2.15 12.66 -29.31
N ALA A 108 1.49 11.51 -29.14
CA ALA A 108 0.11 11.29 -29.56
C ALA A 108 -0.57 10.22 -28.69
N PHE A 109 -1.90 10.24 -28.67
CA PHE A 109 -2.74 9.21 -28.04
C PHE A 109 -2.91 7.99 -28.94
N THR A 110 -2.90 6.79 -28.34
CA THR A 110 -3.05 5.50 -29.04
C THR A 110 -4.51 5.15 -29.29
N SER A 111 -5.37 5.33 -28.28
CA SER A 111 -6.82 5.14 -28.38
C SER A 111 -7.58 6.28 -27.71
N ILE A 112 -8.85 6.45 -28.11
CA ILE A 112 -9.80 7.38 -27.49
C ILE A 112 -10.89 6.55 -26.79
N HIS A 113 -11.17 6.84 -25.54
CA HIS A 113 -12.28 6.26 -24.80
C HIS A 113 -13.25 7.37 -24.43
N VAL A 114 -14.49 7.29 -24.89
CA VAL A 114 -15.53 8.29 -24.61
C VAL A 114 -16.44 7.72 -23.53
N VAL A 115 -16.61 8.44 -22.42
CA VAL A 115 -17.61 8.14 -21.40
C VAL A 115 -18.76 9.13 -21.53
N GLY A 116 -19.97 8.61 -21.65
CA GLY A 116 -21.19 9.41 -21.75
C GLY A 116 -22.32 8.85 -20.88
N PRO A 117 -23.43 9.61 -20.73
CA PRO A 117 -24.58 9.15 -19.97
C PRO A 117 -25.20 7.91 -20.61
N HIS A 118 -25.96 7.15 -19.81
CA HIS A 118 -26.77 6.02 -20.30
C HIS A 118 -27.70 6.47 -21.43
N GLU A 119 -27.94 5.62 -22.44
CA GLU A 119 -28.73 5.95 -23.64
C GLU A 119 -30.16 6.41 -23.33
N SER A 120 -30.72 5.99 -22.19
CA SER A 120 -32.06 6.42 -21.76
C SER A 120 -32.10 7.85 -21.20
N VAL A 121 -30.95 8.46 -20.91
CA VAL A 121 -30.87 9.85 -20.47
C VAL A 121 -31.11 10.73 -21.67
N LYS A 122 -32.21 11.49 -21.69
CA LYS A 122 -32.62 12.33 -22.83
C LYS A 122 -31.79 13.62 -22.93
N SER A 123 -30.47 13.50 -23.05
CA SER A 123 -29.55 14.61 -23.27
C SER A 123 -29.23 14.78 -24.74
N LYS A 124 -29.98 15.64 -25.44
CA LYS A 124 -29.73 15.93 -26.86
C LYS A 124 -28.31 16.47 -27.09
N GLU A 125 -27.79 17.26 -26.17
CA GLU A 125 -26.47 17.87 -26.30
C GLU A 125 -25.33 16.88 -26.06
N ALA A 126 -25.46 15.97 -25.09
CA ALA A 126 -24.47 14.91 -24.90
C ALA A 126 -24.43 13.97 -26.11
N GLU A 127 -25.60 13.55 -26.63
CA GLU A 127 -25.65 12.67 -27.82
C GLU A 127 -25.04 13.35 -29.05
N LYS A 128 -25.39 14.60 -29.35
CA LYS A 128 -24.73 15.36 -30.44
C LYS A 128 -23.21 15.42 -30.29
N THR A 129 -22.74 15.56 -29.05
CA THR A 129 -21.30 15.62 -28.77
C THR A 129 -20.64 14.26 -29.00
N ILE A 130 -21.27 13.17 -28.55
CA ILE A 130 -20.80 11.79 -28.77
C ILE A 130 -20.80 11.44 -30.26
N GLU A 131 -21.83 11.83 -31.00
CA GLU A 131 -21.92 11.68 -32.46
C GLU A 131 -20.77 12.42 -33.15
N ALA A 132 -20.53 13.69 -32.81
CA ALA A 132 -19.43 14.48 -33.36
C ALA A 132 -18.05 13.89 -33.01
N LEU A 133 -17.87 13.35 -31.80
CA LEU A 133 -16.64 12.63 -31.42
C LEU A 133 -16.45 11.37 -32.27
N SER A 134 -17.53 10.60 -32.49
CA SER A 134 -17.51 9.37 -33.29
C SER A 134 -17.13 9.65 -34.75
N ASP A 135 -17.80 10.62 -35.37
CA ASP A 135 -17.55 10.97 -36.77
C ASP A 135 -16.17 11.61 -36.96
N GLY A 136 -15.73 12.42 -36.00
CA GLY A 136 -14.39 12.99 -35.99
C GLY A 136 -13.30 11.93 -35.84
N ALA A 137 -13.46 10.98 -34.92
CA ALA A 137 -12.50 9.89 -34.72
C ALA A 137 -12.40 8.99 -35.95
N LYS A 138 -13.53 8.63 -36.58
CA LYS A 138 -13.56 7.91 -37.87
C LYS A 138 -12.83 8.66 -38.96
N SER A 139 -13.10 9.96 -39.10
CA SER A 139 -12.45 10.83 -40.10
C SER A 139 -10.93 10.90 -39.91
N LEU A 140 -10.46 10.89 -38.65
CA LEU A 140 -9.05 10.90 -38.29
C LEU A 140 -8.41 9.50 -38.23
N ARG A 141 -9.18 8.44 -38.52
CA ARG A 141 -8.75 7.02 -38.40
C ARG A 141 -8.18 6.70 -37.00
N LYS A 142 -8.81 7.24 -35.96
CA LYS A 142 -8.49 6.95 -34.56
C LYS A 142 -9.41 5.88 -34.01
N GLU A 143 -8.82 4.92 -33.29
CA GLU A 143 -9.59 3.93 -32.54
C GLU A 143 -10.36 4.63 -31.41
N MET A 144 -11.67 4.43 -31.38
CA MET A 144 -12.55 5.01 -30.37
C MET A 144 -13.46 3.94 -29.75
N HIS A 145 -13.52 3.91 -28.42
CA HIS A 145 -14.41 3.08 -27.62
C HIS A 145 -15.44 3.95 -26.91
N LEU A 146 -16.72 3.59 -26.98
CA LEU A 146 -17.80 4.30 -26.27
C LEU A 146 -18.22 3.49 -25.04
N HIS A 147 -18.21 4.14 -23.88
CA HIS A 147 -18.60 3.60 -22.59
C HIS A 147 -19.81 4.37 -22.07
N ARG A 148 -20.94 3.67 -21.92
CA ARG A 148 -22.17 4.24 -21.38
C ARG A 148 -22.25 3.95 -19.89
N MET A 149 -22.46 5.00 -19.10
CA MET A 149 -22.61 4.87 -17.65
C MET A 149 -23.91 4.13 -17.27
N SER A 150 -23.96 3.61 -16.03
CA SER A 150 -25.18 3.02 -15.47
C SER A 150 -26.32 4.04 -15.42
N LYS A 151 -27.54 3.59 -15.78
CA LYS A 151 -28.74 4.43 -15.81
C LYS A 151 -29.01 5.13 -14.48
N VAL A 152 -28.88 4.41 -13.37
CA VAL A 152 -29.14 4.95 -12.02
C VAL A 152 -28.06 5.93 -11.59
N GLY A 153 -26.78 5.66 -11.91
CA GLY A 153 -25.67 6.58 -11.61
C GLY A 153 -25.73 7.90 -12.38
N CYS A 154 -26.49 7.96 -13.47
CA CYS A 154 -26.72 9.21 -14.20
C CYS A 154 -27.80 10.11 -13.56
N SER A 155 -28.50 9.62 -12.52
CA SER A 155 -29.57 10.36 -11.84
C SER A 155 -29.01 11.44 -10.91
N PRO A 156 -29.54 12.67 -10.92
CA PRO A 156 -29.22 13.69 -9.91
C PRO A 156 -29.54 13.26 -8.47
N ASN A 157 -30.43 12.28 -8.31
CA ASN A 157 -30.86 11.73 -7.01
C ASN A 157 -30.27 10.35 -6.75
N ALA A 158 -29.20 9.97 -7.47
CA ALA A 158 -28.53 8.70 -7.24
C ALA A 158 -28.09 8.58 -5.78
N THR A 159 -28.29 7.41 -5.18
CA THR A 159 -27.74 7.15 -3.84
C THR A 159 -26.22 7.08 -3.92
N PRO A 160 -25.48 7.35 -2.82
CA PRO A 160 -24.03 7.17 -2.80
C PRO A 160 -23.57 5.80 -3.31
N MET A 161 -24.31 4.72 -3.02
CA MET A 161 -23.96 3.39 -3.51
C MET A 161 -24.18 3.24 -5.02
N GLU A 162 -25.22 3.85 -5.58
CA GLU A 162 -25.43 3.88 -7.05
C GLU A 162 -24.33 4.66 -7.76
N GLU A 163 -23.88 5.80 -7.20
CA GLU A 163 -22.75 6.56 -7.73
C GLU A 163 -21.45 5.74 -7.65
N TYR A 164 -21.20 5.06 -6.53
CA TYR A 164 -20.03 4.21 -6.32
C TYR A 164 -19.94 3.10 -7.38
N ASN A 165 -21.04 2.37 -7.58
CA ASN A 165 -21.12 1.29 -8.56
C ASN A 165 -20.91 1.83 -9.97
N ALA A 166 -21.55 2.95 -10.33
CA ALA A 166 -21.39 3.55 -11.64
C ALA A 166 -19.94 3.97 -11.93
N ILE A 167 -19.22 4.51 -10.94
CA ILE A 167 -17.79 4.85 -11.05
C ILE A 167 -16.96 3.58 -11.29
N MET A 168 -17.13 2.56 -10.44
CA MET A 168 -16.31 1.35 -10.44
C MET A 168 -16.54 0.48 -11.69
N GLU A 169 -17.80 0.32 -12.11
CA GLU A 169 -18.17 -0.43 -13.31
C GLU A 169 -17.61 0.26 -14.57
N THR A 170 -17.73 1.58 -14.67
CA THR A 170 -17.21 2.33 -15.82
C THR A 170 -15.68 2.26 -15.89
N ALA A 171 -14.99 2.43 -14.76
CA ALA A 171 -13.54 2.29 -14.70
C ALA A 171 -13.06 0.87 -15.04
N SER A 172 -13.78 -0.15 -14.58
CA SER A 172 -13.50 -1.55 -14.93
C SER A 172 -13.71 -1.81 -16.42
N SER A 173 -14.80 -1.27 -17.01
CA SER A 173 -15.08 -1.34 -18.44
C SER A 173 -13.96 -0.72 -19.29
N LEU A 174 -13.42 0.43 -18.87
CA LEU A 174 -12.27 1.06 -19.54
C LEU A 174 -11.05 0.13 -19.58
N LEU A 175 -10.70 -0.49 -18.44
CA LEU A 175 -9.57 -1.41 -18.35
C LEU A 175 -9.78 -2.69 -19.18
N LEU A 176 -11.00 -3.23 -19.20
CA LEU A 176 -11.35 -4.39 -20.03
C LEU A 176 -11.30 -4.06 -21.54
N ALA A 177 -11.61 -2.82 -21.91
CA ALA A 177 -11.39 -2.30 -23.27
C ALA A 177 -9.92 -1.89 -23.54
N LYS A 178 -8.98 -2.30 -22.68
CA LYS A 178 -7.54 -2.05 -22.81
C LYS A 178 -7.14 -0.58 -22.79
N ALA A 179 -7.90 0.28 -22.12
CA ALA A 179 -7.45 1.64 -21.83
C ALA A 179 -6.14 1.60 -21.01
N ASP A 180 -5.15 2.38 -21.43
CA ASP A 180 -3.84 2.42 -20.79
C ASP A 180 -3.30 3.85 -20.66
N ARG A 181 -2.03 3.98 -20.24
CA ARG A 181 -1.36 5.28 -20.06
C ARG A 181 -1.24 6.12 -21.33
N ALA A 182 -1.42 5.54 -22.51
CA ALA A 182 -1.35 6.21 -23.80
C ALA A 182 -2.75 6.50 -24.39
N SER A 183 -3.81 5.99 -23.76
CA SER A 183 -5.19 6.32 -24.07
C SER A 183 -5.59 7.73 -23.57
N LEU A 184 -6.53 8.34 -24.29
CA LEU A 184 -7.26 9.53 -23.86
C LEU A 184 -8.68 9.13 -23.44
N LEU A 185 -9.05 9.44 -22.21
CA LEU A 185 -10.43 9.40 -21.73
C LEU A 185 -11.09 10.76 -21.98
N ILE A 186 -12.15 10.81 -22.78
CA ILE A 186 -13.01 11.97 -22.96
C ILE A 186 -14.32 11.73 -22.19
N PHE A 187 -14.54 12.48 -21.12
CA PHE A 187 -15.81 12.46 -20.40
C PHE A 187 -16.74 13.55 -20.93
N VAL A 188 -17.94 13.17 -21.35
CA VAL A 188 -18.96 14.09 -21.87
C VAL A 188 -19.93 14.43 -20.76
N GLY A 189 -19.84 15.65 -20.21
CA GLY A 189 -20.77 16.18 -19.24
C GLY A 189 -22.15 16.44 -19.85
N TRP A 190 -23.19 16.34 -19.03
CA TRP A 190 -24.59 16.54 -19.44
C TRP A 190 -25.29 17.55 -18.52
N GLU A 191 -26.63 17.58 -18.50
CA GLU A 191 -27.47 18.66 -17.96
C GLU A 191 -27.09 19.17 -16.57
N ASN A 192 -26.64 18.27 -15.67
CA ASN A 192 -26.26 18.65 -14.32
C ASN A 192 -24.75 18.71 -14.18
N ILE A 193 -24.23 19.87 -13.80
CA ILE A 193 -22.79 20.08 -13.70
C ILE A 193 -22.07 19.22 -12.66
N LYS A 194 -22.78 18.75 -11.63
CA LYS A 194 -22.20 17.81 -10.65
C LYS A 194 -21.78 16.48 -11.28
N MET A 195 -22.29 16.17 -12.48
CA MET A 195 -21.92 14.96 -13.22
C MET A 195 -20.50 15.00 -13.76
N ASP A 196 -19.91 16.19 -13.92
CA ASP A 196 -18.49 16.34 -14.25
C ASP A 196 -17.58 15.64 -13.23
N ALA A 197 -18.04 15.47 -11.98
CA ALA A 197 -17.26 14.82 -10.95
C ALA A 197 -16.90 13.36 -11.30
N TYR A 198 -17.75 12.66 -12.05
CA TYR A 198 -17.47 11.30 -12.50
C TYR A 198 -16.22 11.22 -13.37
N ALA A 199 -15.91 12.26 -14.17
CA ALA A 199 -14.67 12.32 -14.94
C ALA A 199 -13.44 12.19 -14.03
N ALA A 200 -13.48 12.90 -12.89
CA ALA A 200 -12.38 12.93 -11.95
C ALA A 200 -12.16 11.57 -11.26
N PHE A 201 -13.24 10.90 -10.84
CA PHE A 201 -13.16 9.59 -10.18
C PHE A 201 -12.85 8.45 -11.17
N ILE A 202 -13.51 8.41 -12.32
CA ILE A 202 -13.24 7.37 -13.34
C ILE A 202 -11.81 7.51 -13.86
N GLY A 203 -11.34 8.73 -14.09
CA GLY A 203 -9.97 9.00 -14.51
C GLY A 203 -8.91 8.72 -13.45
N MET A 204 -9.30 8.75 -12.16
CA MET A 204 -8.43 8.38 -11.04
C MET A 204 -8.06 6.91 -11.08
N LEU A 205 -9.06 6.05 -11.30
CA LEU A 205 -9.00 4.63 -10.98
C LEU A 205 -8.01 3.83 -11.81
N PRO A 206 -7.84 4.01 -13.14
CA PRO A 206 -6.78 3.34 -13.88
C PRO A 206 -5.40 3.68 -13.29
N PHE A 207 -4.87 2.85 -12.40
CA PHE A 207 -3.74 3.21 -11.53
C PHE A 207 -2.46 3.49 -12.32
N ARG A 208 -2.32 2.83 -13.47
CA ARG A 208 -1.24 3.05 -14.44
C ARG A 208 -1.33 4.43 -15.13
N GLY A 209 -2.42 5.15 -14.91
CA GLY A 209 -2.75 6.47 -15.43
C GLY A 209 -3.54 6.40 -16.73
N VAL A 210 -4.37 7.41 -16.96
CA VAL A 210 -5.00 7.75 -18.25
C VAL A 210 -5.06 9.28 -18.32
N GLN A 211 -4.96 9.86 -19.53
CA GLN A 211 -5.19 11.30 -19.68
C GLN A 211 -6.70 11.56 -19.77
N VAL A 212 -7.19 12.60 -19.10
CA VAL A 212 -8.63 12.86 -18.98
C VAL A 212 -8.94 14.24 -19.52
N ALA A 213 -9.78 14.29 -20.55
CA ALA A 213 -10.42 15.48 -21.07
C ALA A 213 -11.89 15.50 -20.63
N LEU A 214 -12.32 16.57 -20.00
CA LEU A 214 -13.71 16.77 -19.60
C LEU A 214 -14.38 17.78 -20.54
N ILE A 215 -15.42 17.38 -21.25
CA ILE A 215 -16.29 18.32 -21.98
C ILE A 215 -17.40 18.72 -21.01
N SER A 216 -17.29 19.93 -20.47
CA SER A 216 -18.14 20.46 -19.40
C SER A 216 -19.19 21.43 -19.94
N ARG A 217 -20.37 21.46 -19.30
CA ARG A 217 -21.47 22.39 -19.60
C ARG A 217 -21.55 23.56 -18.61
N ARG A 218 -20.43 23.92 -17.96
CA ARG A 218 -20.37 25.05 -17.02
C ARG A 218 -20.76 26.36 -17.70
N GLU A 219 -21.65 27.10 -17.06
CA GLU A 219 -21.98 28.49 -17.40
C GLU A 219 -21.10 29.51 -16.63
N MET A 220 -20.38 29.04 -15.62
CA MET A 220 -19.37 29.78 -14.88
C MET A 220 -18.28 28.83 -14.38
N TYR A 221 -17.04 29.29 -14.26
CA TYR A 221 -15.91 28.40 -13.90
C TYR A 221 -16.13 27.67 -12.55
N GLY A 222 -16.61 28.39 -11.53
CA GLY A 222 -16.75 27.87 -10.18
C GLY A 222 -15.41 27.38 -9.60
N ASP A 223 -15.47 26.40 -8.70
CA ASP A 223 -14.29 25.63 -8.29
C ASP A 223 -14.02 24.54 -9.35
N MET A 224 -12.85 24.63 -10.00
CA MET A 224 -12.40 23.68 -11.01
C MET A 224 -11.34 22.71 -10.48
N LEU A 225 -10.89 22.90 -9.23
CA LEU A 225 -9.91 22.04 -8.56
C LEU A 225 -10.59 21.12 -7.53
N ARG A 226 -11.91 21.23 -7.36
CA ARG A 226 -12.73 20.32 -6.56
C ARG A 226 -13.92 19.75 -7.33
N PHE A 227 -14.07 18.44 -7.29
CA PHE A 227 -15.15 17.70 -7.94
C PHE A 227 -15.94 16.90 -6.92
N ARG A 228 -17.25 17.14 -6.84
CA ARG A 228 -18.14 16.45 -5.90
C ARG A 228 -19.34 15.87 -6.63
N THR A 229 -19.65 14.60 -6.38
CA THR A 229 -20.80 13.92 -6.99
C THR A 229 -22.14 14.50 -6.50
N PRO A 230 -23.26 14.24 -7.20
CA PRO A 230 -24.59 14.70 -6.79
C PRO A 230 -24.94 14.46 -5.31
N SER A 231 -24.70 13.25 -4.79
CA SER A 231 -24.95 12.87 -3.40
C SER A 231 -24.07 13.63 -2.41
N GLY A 232 -22.94 14.15 -2.87
CA GLY A 232 -21.95 14.80 -2.07
C GLY A 232 -20.92 13.87 -1.43
N THR A 233 -21.13 12.54 -1.44
CA THR A 233 -20.28 11.55 -0.74
C THR A 233 -18.88 11.49 -1.29
N PHE A 234 -18.74 11.40 -2.61
CA PHE A 234 -17.44 11.36 -3.27
C PHE A 234 -17.01 12.78 -3.56
N ASP A 235 -15.84 13.13 -3.01
CA ASP A 235 -15.32 14.48 -2.99
C ASP A 235 -13.84 14.44 -3.37
N MET A 236 -13.50 14.85 -4.58
CA MET A 236 -12.12 14.96 -5.03
C MET A 236 -11.69 16.41 -4.87
N ASP A 237 -10.89 16.66 -3.85
CA ASP A 237 -10.21 17.94 -3.63
C ASP A 237 -8.76 17.84 -4.12
N GLY A 238 -8.46 18.50 -5.25
CA GLY A 238 -7.13 18.50 -5.84
C GLY A 238 -6.07 19.18 -4.96
N LEU A 239 -6.49 20.08 -4.06
CA LEU A 239 -5.59 20.81 -3.17
C LEU A 239 -5.31 20.06 -1.87
N ALA A 240 -5.95 18.91 -1.63
CA ALA A 240 -5.65 18.07 -0.47
C ALA A 240 -4.23 17.50 -0.56
N SER A 241 -3.38 17.83 0.44
CA SER A 241 -1.99 17.36 0.51
C SER A 241 -1.86 15.85 0.59
N ALA A 242 -2.85 15.15 1.17
CA ALA A 242 -2.90 13.69 1.16
C ALA A 242 -2.84 13.09 -0.26
N ARG A 243 -3.28 13.83 -1.30
CA ARG A 243 -3.21 13.41 -2.71
C ARG A 243 -1.90 13.76 -3.39
N MET A 244 -0.95 14.37 -2.67
CA MET A 244 0.40 14.61 -3.18
C MET A 244 0.41 15.48 -4.45
N GLY A 245 -0.55 16.41 -4.58
CA GLY A 245 -0.75 17.25 -5.75
C GLY A 245 -1.11 16.50 -7.03
N LYS A 246 -1.65 15.28 -6.92
CA LYS A 246 -2.20 14.53 -8.07
C LYS A 246 -3.64 14.97 -8.30
N PHE A 247 -3.91 15.40 -9.53
CA PHE A 247 -5.23 15.71 -10.03
C PHE A 247 -5.47 14.95 -11.33
N THR A 248 -6.69 14.49 -11.53
CA THR A 248 -7.00 13.46 -12.53
C THR A 248 -7.56 14.04 -13.83
N VAL A 249 -8.23 15.19 -13.77
CA VAL A 249 -8.68 15.91 -14.96
C VAL A 249 -7.53 16.76 -15.48
N HIS A 250 -7.15 16.53 -16.74
CA HIS A 250 -5.96 17.15 -17.35
C HIS A 250 -6.31 18.36 -18.24
N ALA A 251 -7.52 18.38 -18.81
CA ALA A 251 -8.05 19.50 -19.57
C ALA A 251 -9.58 19.54 -19.49
N VAL A 252 -10.15 20.75 -19.45
CA VAL A 252 -11.60 20.99 -19.53
C VAL A 252 -11.92 21.72 -20.82
N PHE A 253 -13.02 21.38 -21.47
CA PHE A 253 -13.51 21.99 -22.70
C PHE A 253 -14.96 22.44 -22.49
N GLY A 254 -15.34 23.61 -22.99
CA GLY A 254 -16.73 24.06 -22.95
C GLY A 254 -16.92 25.47 -23.48
N GLY A 255 -18.10 26.07 -23.25
CA GLY A 255 -18.49 27.34 -23.89
C GLY A 255 -17.81 28.59 -23.34
N LEU A 256 -17.21 28.53 -22.14
CA LEU A 256 -16.55 29.69 -21.51
C LEU A 256 -15.24 30.04 -22.22
N ALA A 257 -14.76 31.26 -22.03
CA ALA A 257 -13.46 31.67 -22.55
C ALA A 257 -12.33 30.76 -22.04
N SER A 258 -11.25 30.63 -22.81
CA SER A 258 -10.10 29.84 -22.36
C SER A 258 -9.47 30.47 -21.12
N LYS A 259 -9.15 29.67 -20.11
CA LYS A 259 -8.58 30.12 -18.84
C LYS A 259 -7.74 29.03 -18.19
N ARG A 260 -6.55 29.38 -17.70
CA ARG A 260 -5.78 28.53 -16.78
C ARG A 260 -6.21 28.79 -15.33
N VAL A 261 -6.47 27.74 -14.57
CA VAL A 261 -6.66 27.80 -13.12
C VAL A 261 -5.54 27.03 -12.44
N ALA A 262 -4.94 27.66 -11.45
CA ALA A 262 -3.85 27.10 -10.67
C ALA A 262 -4.00 27.53 -9.21
N ASP A 263 -3.76 26.61 -8.29
CA ASP A 263 -3.67 26.92 -6.85
C ASP A 263 -2.70 25.96 -6.15
N LYS A 264 -2.19 26.39 -4.99
CA LYS A 264 -1.19 25.67 -4.22
C LYS A 264 -1.83 24.54 -3.40
N VAL A 265 -1.16 23.38 -3.37
CA VAL A 265 -1.53 22.29 -2.46
C VAL A 265 -1.50 22.80 -1.01
N ARG A 266 -2.51 22.45 -0.21
CA ARG A 266 -2.59 22.89 1.19
C ARG A 266 -1.46 22.29 2.01
N THR A 267 -1.08 22.98 3.09
CA THR A 267 -0.09 22.48 4.04
C THR A 267 -0.46 21.09 4.55
N TRP A 268 0.52 20.17 4.54
CA TRP A 268 0.35 18.84 5.12
C TRP A 268 0.35 18.92 6.64
N MET A 269 -0.66 18.33 7.27
CA MET A 269 -0.87 18.35 8.72
C MET A 269 -1.17 16.93 9.21
N PRO A 270 -0.15 16.08 9.41
CA PRO A 270 -0.33 14.72 9.92
C PRO A 270 -0.71 14.73 11.41
N VAL A 271 -0.87 13.54 12.01
CA VAL A 271 -0.99 13.41 13.47
C VAL A 271 0.34 13.80 14.12
N ASP A 272 0.29 14.63 15.15
CA ASP A 272 1.48 14.97 15.92
C ASP A 272 1.77 13.83 16.92
N ILE A 273 2.96 13.24 16.83
CA ILE A 273 3.39 12.12 17.69
C ILE A 273 4.39 12.55 18.77
N THR A 274 4.61 13.86 18.95
CA THR A 274 5.60 14.40 19.90
C THR A 274 5.33 13.93 21.34
N SER A 275 4.07 13.74 21.73
CA SER A 275 3.67 13.25 23.05
C SER A 275 4.07 11.79 23.33
N GLU A 276 4.42 11.02 22.29
CA GLU A 276 4.89 9.63 22.39
C GLU A 276 6.42 9.50 22.39
N GLN A 277 7.14 10.58 22.06
CA GLN A 277 8.60 10.54 21.93
C GLN A 277 9.29 10.23 23.25
N GLY A 278 10.24 9.28 23.20
CA GLY A 278 11.06 8.88 24.35
C GLY A 278 10.38 7.90 25.32
N LYS A 279 9.12 7.50 25.08
CA LYS A 279 8.50 6.41 25.85
C LYS A 279 9.19 5.09 25.56
N SER A 280 9.50 4.31 26.60
CA SER A 280 10.31 3.09 26.51
C SER A 280 9.66 1.96 25.70
N ASN A 281 8.34 1.98 25.57
CA ASN A 281 7.52 1.02 24.85
C ASN A 281 7.14 1.51 23.44
N VAL A 282 7.65 2.64 22.97
CA VAL A 282 7.34 3.19 21.66
C VAL A 282 8.61 3.34 20.83
N VAL A 283 8.54 2.92 19.58
CA VAL A 283 9.61 3.12 18.59
C VAL A 283 9.05 3.93 17.44
N GLU A 284 9.58 5.14 17.27
CA GLU A 284 9.32 5.99 16.13
C GLU A 284 10.19 5.55 14.94
N ILE A 285 9.57 5.49 13.76
CA ILE A 285 10.29 5.28 12.51
C ILE A 285 10.18 6.56 11.69
N PRO A 286 11.30 7.26 11.41
CA PRO A 286 11.25 8.46 10.59
C PRO A 286 10.92 8.05 9.15
N PHE A 287 9.79 8.54 8.63
CA PHE A 287 9.38 8.22 7.27
C PHE A 287 8.81 9.45 6.56
N LYS A 288 9.11 9.54 5.26
CA LYS A 288 8.59 10.59 4.39
C LYS A 288 8.18 9.97 3.05
N ILE A 289 7.20 10.57 2.39
CA ILE A 289 6.88 10.29 0.99
C ILE A 289 6.80 11.62 0.26
N GLY A 290 7.72 11.85 -0.70
CA GLY A 290 7.73 13.08 -1.49
C GLY A 290 7.95 14.36 -0.67
N GLY A 291 8.73 14.27 0.40
CA GLY A 291 8.98 15.34 1.36
C GLY A 291 7.95 15.42 2.50
N LEU A 292 6.76 14.84 2.33
CA LEU A 292 5.71 14.86 3.35
C LEU A 292 6.01 13.85 4.44
N CYS A 293 6.05 14.31 5.71
CA CYS A 293 6.25 13.45 6.87
C CYS A 293 5.08 12.47 7.04
N LEU A 294 5.36 11.18 7.15
CA LEU A 294 4.40 10.17 7.56
C LEU A 294 4.81 9.68 8.96
N PRO A 295 4.11 10.09 10.03
CA PRO A 295 4.38 9.57 11.36
C PRO A 295 4.15 8.06 11.40
N MET A 296 5.16 7.32 11.85
CA MET A 296 5.09 5.87 12.01
C MET A 296 5.54 5.47 13.41
N LEU A 297 4.66 4.80 14.15
CA LEU A 297 4.92 4.34 15.51
C LEU A 297 4.76 2.82 15.63
N THR A 298 5.69 2.18 16.33
CA THR A 298 5.56 0.79 16.80
C THR A 298 5.42 0.81 18.31
N HIS A 299 4.32 0.25 18.82
CA HIS A 299 4.04 0.15 20.24
C HIS A 299 4.29 -1.29 20.74
N ASN A 300 5.24 -1.42 21.67
CA ASN A 300 5.72 -2.67 22.28
C ASN A 300 5.06 -2.99 23.63
N GLY A 301 4.19 -2.12 24.14
CA GLY A 301 3.38 -2.37 25.33
C GLY A 301 2.22 -3.35 25.08
N SER A 302 1.36 -3.53 26.08
CA SER A 302 0.13 -4.30 25.89
C SER A 302 -0.80 -3.61 24.90
N CYS A 303 -1.72 -4.37 24.31
CA CYS A 303 -2.76 -3.86 23.43
C CYS A 303 -3.54 -2.72 24.09
N GLU A 304 -3.93 -2.85 25.35
CA GLU A 304 -4.71 -1.82 26.07
C GLU A 304 -3.95 -0.48 26.10
N SER A 305 -2.69 -0.52 26.53
CA SER A 305 -1.82 0.68 26.55
C SER A 305 -1.60 1.27 25.15
N ALA A 306 -1.50 0.42 24.12
CA ALA A 306 -1.32 0.86 22.74
C ALA A 306 -2.56 1.57 22.19
N LEU A 307 -3.75 1.02 22.47
CA LEU A 307 -5.03 1.60 22.06
C LEU A 307 -5.32 2.92 22.78
N GLU A 308 -4.99 3.02 24.07
CA GLU A 308 -5.06 4.27 24.84
C GLU A 308 -4.17 5.35 24.25
N SER A 309 -2.93 4.99 23.87
CA SER A 309 -1.99 5.92 23.22
C SER A 309 -2.55 6.44 21.89
N LEU A 310 -3.03 5.54 21.01
CA LEU A 310 -3.63 5.97 19.74
C LEU A 310 -4.88 6.83 19.95
N ALA A 311 -5.74 6.48 20.91
CA ALA A 311 -6.92 7.27 21.22
C ALA A 311 -6.55 8.68 21.72
N SER A 312 -5.49 8.81 22.52
CA SER A 312 -4.97 10.12 22.97
C SER A 312 -4.50 10.97 21.78
N LEU A 313 -3.68 10.39 20.89
CA LEU A 313 -3.18 11.07 19.69
C LEU A 313 -4.31 11.58 18.79
N LEU A 314 -5.35 10.77 18.60
CA LEU A 314 -6.49 11.18 17.77
C LEU A 314 -7.36 12.24 18.47
N LYS A 315 -7.53 12.18 19.81
CA LYS A 315 -8.22 13.24 20.56
C LYS A 315 -7.46 14.57 20.50
N GLU A 316 -6.14 14.53 20.57
CA GLU A 316 -5.28 15.72 20.40
C GLU A 316 -5.41 16.30 18.99
N LYS A 317 -5.45 15.44 17.96
CA LYS A 317 -5.63 15.84 16.56
C LYS A 317 -7.02 16.43 16.29
N TYR A 318 -8.06 15.85 16.89
CA TYR A 318 -9.47 16.20 16.69
C TYR A 318 -10.13 16.63 18.01
N PRO A 319 -9.78 17.80 18.58
CA PRO A 319 -10.23 18.21 19.91
C PRO A 319 -11.76 18.49 19.98
N LYS A 320 -12.42 18.66 18.83
CA LYS A 320 -13.89 18.82 18.74
C LYS A 320 -14.63 17.48 18.57
N GLY A 321 -13.93 16.36 18.63
CA GLY A 321 -14.45 15.03 18.32
C GLY A 321 -14.28 14.68 16.84
N PHE A 322 -14.46 13.40 16.53
CA PHE A 322 -14.38 12.81 15.19
C PHE A 322 -15.29 11.58 15.12
N THR A 323 -15.69 11.20 13.90
CA THR A 323 -16.48 9.98 13.68
C THR A 323 -15.55 8.86 13.19
N PRO A 324 -15.17 7.90 14.05
CA PRO A 324 -14.29 6.82 13.66
C PRO A 324 -15.05 5.78 12.84
N ILE A 325 -14.46 5.39 11.71
CA ILE A 325 -14.91 4.28 10.88
C ILE A 325 -13.78 3.26 10.89
N VAL A 326 -13.92 2.22 11.70
CA VAL A 326 -12.91 1.15 11.84
C VAL A 326 -13.21 0.07 10.81
N SER A 327 -12.39 -0.02 9.77
CA SER A 327 -12.47 -1.08 8.77
C SER A 327 -11.62 -2.27 9.18
N CYS A 328 -12.20 -3.47 9.15
CA CYS A 328 -11.55 -4.68 9.64
C CYS A 328 -11.94 -5.90 8.80
N GLY A 329 -10.96 -6.76 8.46
CA GLY A 329 -11.26 -8.04 7.82
C GLY A 329 -11.84 -9.05 8.82
N GLU A 330 -12.69 -9.96 8.35
CA GLU A 330 -13.43 -10.94 9.18
C GLU A 330 -12.55 -11.69 10.21
N THR A 331 -11.29 -12.02 9.86
CA THR A 331 -10.36 -12.66 10.80
C THR A 331 -9.96 -11.72 11.94
N CYS A 332 -9.65 -10.46 11.64
CA CYS A 332 -9.28 -9.47 12.64
C CYS A 332 -10.50 -9.03 13.47
N ASP A 333 -11.69 -9.01 12.85
CA ASP A 333 -12.96 -8.78 13.54
C ASP A 333 -13.30 -9.91 14.51
N ALA A 334 -13.13 -11.17 14.10
CA ALA A 334 -13.30 -12.33 14.97
C ALA A 334 -12.28 -12.36 16.14
N LEU A 335 -11.05 -11.87 15.91
CA LEU A 335 -10.09 -11.66 17.00
C LEU A 335 -10.47 -10.50 17.93
N GLY A 336 -11.39 -9.64 17.50
CA GLY A 336 -11.92 -8.52 18.26
C GLY A 336 -11.26 -7.18 18.01
N TYR A 337 -10.25 -7.10 17.14
CA TYR A 337 -9.43 -5.90 16.97
C TYR A 337 -10.21 -4.67 16.53
N GLY A 338 -11.20 -4.87 15.64
CA GLY A 338 -12.06 -3.78 15.17
C GLY A 338 -12.91 -3.19 16.30
N GLN A 339 -13.60 -4.07 17.05
CA GLN A 339 -14.44 -3.64 18.16
C GLN A 339 -13.62 -3.07 19.33
N ASP A 340 -12.53 -3.73 19.71
CA ASP A 340 -11.66 -3.28 20.81
C ASP A 340 -11.05 -1.89 20.49
N MET A 341 -10.69 -1.64 19.22
CA MET A 341 -10.27 -0.32 18.76
C MET A 341 -11.40 0.70 18.88
N LEU A 342 -12.61 0.37 18.39
CA LEU A 342 -13.75 1.28 18.43
C LEU A 342 -14.12 1.66 19.87
N ASP A 343 -14.16 0.67 20.77
CA ASP A 343 -14.38 0.84 22.21
C ASP A 343 -13.34 1.80 22.81
N ALA A 344 -12.05 1.62 22.49
CA ALA A 344 -10.96 2.44 23.03
C ALA A 344 -10.99 3.90 22.53
N LEU A 345 -11.44 4.14 21.31
CA LEU A 345 -11.62 5.50 20.78
C LEU A 345 -12.75 6.25 21.50
N GLY A 346 -13.75 5.52 22.02
CA GLY A 346 -14.81 6.04 22.89
C GLY A 346 -15.65 7.14 22.23
N GLN A 347 -15.94 7.02 20.93
CA GLN A 347 -16.77 7.98 20.19
C GLN A 347 -18.17 7.40 19.95
N GLU A 348 -19.22 8.14 20.33
CA GLU A 348 -20.61 7.67 20.27
C GLU A 348 -21.06 7.34 18.83
N ASP A 349 -20.64 8.13 17.84
CA ASP A 349 -21.04 7.96 16.44
C ASP A 349 -20.14 6.97 15.65
N GLY A 350 -19.32 6.18 16.35
CA GLY A 350 -18.38 5.26 15.73
C GLY A 350 -19.03 4.13 14.92
N MET A 351 -18.35 3.70 13.85
CA MET A 351 -18.80 2.60 13.00
C MET A 351 -17.71 1.53 12.87
N LEU A 352 -18.09 0.26 13.06
CA LEU A 352 -17.29 -0.90 12.67
C LEU A 352 -17.73 -1.36 11.27
N PHE A 353 -16.80 -1.38 10.33
CA PHE A 353 -16.98 -1.88 8.97
C PHE A 353 -16.21 -3.19 8.81
N ALA A 354 -16.91 -4.31 8.97
CA ALA A 354 -16.33 -5.64 8.74
C ALA A 354 -16.48 -6.06 7.28
N HIS A 355 -15.47 -6.74 6.73
CA HIS A 355 -15.48 -7.22 5.34
C HIS A 355 -14.79 -8.58 5.21
N LYS A 356 -15.01 -9.30 4.10
CA LYS A 356 -14.34 -10.59 3.84
C LYS A 356 -12.84 -10.42 3.63
N SER A 357 -12.05 -11.39 4.06
CA SER A 357 -10.58 -11.33 4.03
C SER A 357 -9.97 -12.13 2.89
N GLY A 358 -8.87 -11.62 2.31
CA GLY A 358 -8.07 -12.32 1.30
C GLY A 358 -7.93 -11.55 -0.01
N GLU A 359 -6.95 -11.93 -0.84
CA GLU A 359 -6.61 -11.19 -2.06
C GLU A 359 -7.73 -11.22 -3.12
N THR A 360 -8.52 -12.31 -3.20
CA THR A 360 -9.70 -12.38 -4.09
C THR A 360 -10.83 -11.43 -3.67
N TYR A 361 -10.86 -11.03 -2.39
CA TYR A 361 -11.81 -10.05 -1.85
C TYR A 361 -11.27 -8.61 -1.92
N LYS A 362 -10.10 -8.40 -2.54
CA LYS A 362 -9.55 -7.08 -2.84
C LYS A 362 -10.29 -6.42 -4.03
N ARG A 363 -11.61 -6.30 -3.93
CA ARG A 363 -12.53 -5.84 -4.98
C ARG A 363 -13.53 -4.86 -4.39
N TYR A 364 -14.00 -3.92 -5.21
CA TYR A 364 -14.73 -2.74 -4.74
C TYR A 364 -16.07 -3.06 -4.07
N ASP A 365 -16.77 -4.10 -4.52
CA ASP A 365 -18.03 -4.58 -3.96
C ASP A 365 -17.92 -5.14 -2.54
N ASN A 366 -16.71 -5.48 -2.07
CA ASN A 366 -16.49 -5.91 -0.68
C ASN A 366 -16.27 -4.72 0.29
N TYR A 367 -16.14 -3.48 -0.19
CA TYR A 367 -15.74 -2.30 0.62
C TYR A 367 -16.70 -1.11 0.59
N GLY A 368 -17.77 -1.14 -0.22
CA GLY A 368 -18.80 -0.09 -0.27
C GLY A 368 -20.14 -0.57 0.27
N THR A 369 -20.78 0.19 1.18
CA THR A 369 -22.15 -0.05 1.65
C THR A 369 -22.92 1.24 1.88
N ASP A 370 -24.26 1.19 1.82
CA ASP A 370 -25.12 2.34 2.13
C ASP A 370 -24.84 2.90 3.53
N ARG A 371 -24.68 2.02 4.53
CA ARG A 371 -24.37 2.42 5.92
C ARG A 371 -23.03 3.16 6.01
N LEU A 372 -22.00 2.66 5.33
CA LEU A 372 -20.68 3.31 5.31
C LEU A 372 -20.76 4.73 4.75
N PHE A 373 -21.41 4.89 3.59
CA PHE A 373 -21.53 6.20 2.94
C PHE A 373 -22.46 7.14 3.69
N ALA A 374 -23.52 6.63 4.32
CA ALA A 374 -24.39 7.41 5.20
C ALA A 374 -23.63 7.97 6.41
N THR A 375 -22.81 7.15 7.07
CA THR A 375 -21.95 7.58 8.18
C THR A 375 -20.96 8.67 7.75
N ILE A 376 -20.30 8.50 6.60
CA ILE A 376 -19.38 9.51 6.05
C ILE A 376 -20.09 10.83 5.77
N ASN A 377 -21.27 10.79 5.17
CA ASN A 377 -22.07 11.99 4.90
C ASN A 377 -22.54 12.68 6.17
N LYS A 378 -23.02 11.92 7.16
CA LYS A 378 -23.42 12.45 8.47
C LYS A 378 -22.27 13.18 9.13
N ALA A 379 -21.11 12.53 9.22
CA ALA A 379 -19.90 13.09 9.81
C ALA A 379 -19.45 14.37 9.09
N ARG A 380 -19.42 14.35 7.75
CA ARG A 380 -19.01 15.52 6.95
C ARG A 380 -19.93 16.73 7.12
N ASN A 381 -21.22 16.50 7.33
CA ASN A 381 -22.20 17.56 7.55
C ASN A 381 -22.27 18.02 9.01
N GLY A 382 -21.62 17.30 9.93
CA GLY A 382 -21.52 17.62 11.34
C GLY A 382 -20.23 18.38 11.72
N THR A 383 -19.95 18.45 13.01
CA THR A 383 -18.72 19.06 13.55
C THR A 383 -17.59 18.05 13.74
N ALA A 384 -17.89 16.76 13.72
CA ALA A 384 -16.97 15.64 13.91
C ALA A 384 -16.64 15.02 12.54
N PRO A 385 -15.45 15.27 11.96
CA PRO A 385 -15.12 14.78 10.63
C PRO A 385 -15.01 13.24 10.60
N PRO A 386 -15.24 12.59 9.45
CA PRO A 386 -15.03 11.15 9.31
C PRO A 386 -13.52 10.85 9.31
N VAL A 387 -13.11 9.92 10.18
CA VAL A 387 -11.75 9.39 10.23
C VAL A 387 -11.83 7.88 10.00
N ILE A 388 -11.22 7.42 8.90
CA ILE A 388 -11.21 6.00 8.52
C ILE A 388 -9.93 5.35 9.07
N LEU A 389 -10.09 4.28 9.84
CA LEU A 389 -9.00 3.49 10.40
C LEU A 389 -8.95 2.11 9.73
N ALA A 390 -7.83 1.78 9.09
CA ALA A 390 -7.58 0.45 8.54
C ALA A 390 -6.93 -0.47 9.57
N VAL A 391 -7.75 -1.20 10.34
CA VAL A 391 -7.28 -2.23 11.28
C VAL A 391 -7.18 -3.56 10.55
N GLY A 392 -5.98 -3.95 10.09
CA GLY A 392 -5.85 -5.16 9.27
C GLY A 392 -4.52 -5.33 8.57
N GLY A 393 -4.48 -6.27 7.62
CA GLY A 393 -3.35 -6.41 6.67
C GLY A 393 -3.45 -5.46 5.47
N GLY A 394 -2.48 -5.54 4.56
CA GLY A 394 -2.35 -4.61 3.43
C GLY A 394 -3.50 -4.67 2.41
N VAL A 395 -4.29 -5.74 2.38
CA VAL A 395 -5.53 -5.80 1.58
C VAL A 395 -6.54 -4.76 2.08
N ASN A 396 -6.79 -4.72 3.39
CA ASN A 396 -7.69 -3.75 4.01
C ASN A 396 -7.15 -2.33 3.83
N GLY A 397 -5.89 -2.07 4.19
CA GLY A 397 -5.27 -0.74 4.05
C GLY A 397 -5.37 -0.16 2.63
N ASN A 398 -5.12 -0.97 1.60
CA ASN A 398 -5.26 -0.56 0.21
C ASN A 398 -6.71 -0.22 -0.17
N CYS A 399 -7.66 -1.08 0.20
CA CYS A 399 -9.04 -0.98 -0.23
C CYS A 399 -9.80 0.13 0.48
N ILE A 400 -9.78 0.14 1.82
CA ILE A 400 -10.45 1.19 2.58
C ILE A 400 -9.71 2.53 2.46
N GLY A 401 -8.38 2.51 2.24
CA GLY A 401 -7.62 3.71 1.90
C GLY A 401 -8.07 4.33 0.57
N LEU A 402 -8.50 3.52 -0.40
CA LEU A 402 -9.10 4.04 -1.64
C LEU A 402 -10.50 4.61 -1.40
N ILE A 403 -11.31 4.01 -0.53
CA ILE A 403 -12.57 4.62 -0.09
C ILE A 403 -12.29 6.00 0.55
N ALA A 404 -11.32 6.08 1.47
CA ALA A 404 -10.90 7.34 2.07
C ALA A 404 -10.43 8.37 1.03
N ALA A 405 -9.70 7.92 0.00
CA ALA A 405 -9.28 8.75 -1.13
C ALA A 405 -10.46 9.18 -2.01
N MET A 406 -11.52 8.39 -2.18
CA MET A 406 -12.71 8.78 -2.94
C MET A 406 -13.60 9.74 -2.17
N THR A 407 -13.66 9.61 -0.84
CA THR A 407 -14.48 10.45 0.04
C THR A 407 -13.70 11.60 0.67
N ASN A 408 -12.40 11.74 0.41
CA ASN A 408 -11.52 12.74 1.04
C ASN A 408 -11.68 12.77 2.56
N ALA A 409 -11.72 11.57 3.17
CA ALA A 409 -11.73 11.39 4.61
C ALA A 409 -10.29 11.30 5.13
N ASP A 410 -10.07 11.70 6.39
CA ASP A 410 -8.79 11.45 7.03
C ASP A 410 -8.59 9.95 7.23
N PHE A 411 -7.36 9.48 7.06
CA PHE A 411 -7.04 8.06 6.97
C PHE A 411 -5.90 7.69 7.92
N ILE A 412 -6.07 6.62 8.69
CA ILE A 412 -5.11 6.08 9.65
C ILE A 412 -4.88 4.61 9.35
N GLU A 413 -3.63 4.16 9.31
CA GLU A 413 -3.31 2.74 9.14
C GLU A 413 -2.89 2.11 10.47
N VAL A 414 -3.56 1.01 10.83
CA VAL A 414 -3.30 0.26 12.06
C VAL A 414 -2.99 -1.19 11.67
N PRO A 415 -1.76 -1.47 11.22
CA PRO A 415 -1.40 -2.77 10.66
C PRO A 415 -1.44 -3.90 11.68
N THR A 416 -2.02 -5.02 11.28
CA THR A 416 -2.08 -6.28 12.06
C THR A 416 -1.21 -7.39 11.46
N THR A 417 -0.43 -7.06 10.42
CA THR A 417 0.59 -7.92 9.83
C THR A 417 1.86 -7.10 9.61
N PRO A 418 3.07 -7.65 9.80
CA PRO A 418 4.28 -6.85 9.60
C PRO A 418 4.42 -6.36 8.15
N MET A 419 4.05 -7.19 7.16
CA MET A 419 4.02 -6.79 5.74
C MET A 419 3.16 -5.56 5.46
N HIS A 420 2.02 -5.40 6.14
CA HIS A 420 1.24 -4.18 6.00
C HIS A 420 2.05 -2.97 6.46
N TYR A 421 2.69 -3.07 7.63
CA TYR A 421 3.44 -1.95 8.21
C TYR A 421 4.72 -1.60 7.44
N ASN A 422 5.48 -2.61 7.03
CA ASN A 422 6.79 -2.37 6.42
C ASN A 422 6.76 -2.20 4.90
N ASP A 423 5.73 -2.70 4.21
CA ASP A 423 5.63 -2.65 2.76
C ASP A 423 4.43 -1.82 2.25
N ALA A 424 3.20 -2.14 2.67
CA ALA A 424 2.02 -1.48 2.10
C ALA A 424 1.77 -0.07 2.66
N VAL A 425 2.03 0.18 3.95
CA VAL A 425 1.96 1.51 4.57
C VAL A 425 2.99 2.46 3.99
N THR A 426 4.15 1.94 3.62
CA THR A 426 5.26 2.73 3.06
C THR A 426 5.05 3.10 1.59
N SER A 427 3.81 2.97 1.08
CA SER A 427 3.40 3.40 -0.24
C SER A 427 2.11 4.24 -0.16
N ALA A 428 2.05 5.31 -0.96
CA ALA A 428 0.82 6.10 -1.10
C ALA A 428 -0.21 5.41 -2.01
N LYS A 429 0.12 4.28 -2.64
CA LYS A 429 -0.78 3.58 -3.56
C LYS A 429 -1.92 2.91 -2.78
N LYS A 430 -3.17 3.26 -3.09
CA LYS A 430 -4.38 2.62 -2.54
C LYS A 430 -5.25 2.11 -3.68
N ALA A 431 -5.54 0.81 -3.73
CA ALA A 431 -6.12 0.19 -4.91
C ALA A 431 -6.93 -1.09 -4.63
N PHE A 432 -7.96 -1.29 -5.45
CA PHE A 432 -8.59 -2.58 -5.72
C PHE A 432 -7.89 -3.33 -6.85
N SER A 433 -8.02 -4.65 -6.82
CA SER A 433 -7.74 -5.54 -7.95
C SER A 433 -8.96 -5.64 -8.86
N LEU A 434 -8.74 -5.88 -10.15
CA LEU A 434 -9.80 -6.26 -11.08
C LEU A 434 -10.04 -7.77 -10.94
N VAL A 435 -11.15 -8.14 -10.31
CA VAL A 435 -11.55 -9.52 -10.06
C VAL A 435 -12.84 -9.80 -10.82
N VAL A 436 -12.84 -10.87 -11.62
CA VAL A 436 -14.01 -11.33 -12.40
C VAL A 436 -14.14 -12.83 -12.18
N ASP A 437 -15.32 -13.29 -11.78
CA ASP A 437 -15.61 -14.71 -11.47
C ASP A 437 -14.58 -15.34 -10.52
N ASP A 438 -14.28 -14.63 -9.43
CA ASP A 438 -13.27 -14.97 -8.40
C ASP A 438 -11.82 -15.13 -8.93
N LYS A 439 -11.58 -14.78 -10.19
CA LYS A 439 -10.26 -14.74 -10.80
C LYS A 439 -9.73 -13.31 -10.80
N ILE A 440 -8.53 -13.14 -10.26
CA ILE A 440 -7.79 -11.88 -10.33
C ILE A 440 -7.27 -11.71 -11.76
N LEU A 441 -7.84 -10.77 -12.52
CA LEU A 441 -7.39 -10.45 -13.87
C LEU A 441 -6.20 -9.49 -13.84
N SER A 442 -6.19 -8.56 -12.88
CA SER A 442 -5.07 -7.63 -12.65
C SER A 442 -5.06 -7.16 -11.21
N LYS A 443 -3.93 -7.31 -10.52
CA LYS A 443 -3.75 -6.80 -9.15
C LYS A 443 -3.62 -5.27 -9.14
N ASN A 444 -4.16 -4.60 -8.12
CA ASN A 444 -3.91 -3.18 -7.81
C ASN A 444 -4.11 -2.20 -8.97
N ILE A 445 -5.11 -2.42 -9.82
CA ILE A 445 -5.26 -1.66 -11.08
C ILE A 445 -6.30 -0.55 -11.00
N LEU A 446 -7.21 -0.61 -10.02
CA LEU A 446 -8.25 0.39 -9.76
C LEU A 446 -7.88 1.16 -8.48
N GLY A 447 -7.25 2.34 -8.55
CA GLY A 447 -6.79 3.02 -7.34
C GLY A 447 -6.41 4.50 -7.46
N ALA A 448 -5.81 5.03 -6.40
CA ALA A 448 -5.35 6.41 -6.28
C ALA A 448 -4.10 6.54 -5.38
N PHE A 449 -3.39 7.66 -5.47
CA PHE A 449 -2.36 8.02 -4.50
C PHE A 449 -3.00 8.80 -3.34
N TYR A 450 -2.90 8.29 -2.12
CA TYR A 450 -3.46 8.89 -0.92
C TYR A 450 -2.66 8.52 0.34
N LEU A 451 -2.19 9.53 1.07
CA LEU A 451 -1.36 9.36 2.27
C LEU A 451 -2.22 9.19 3.53
N PRO A 452 -1.85 8.26 4.43
CA PRO A 452 -2.38 8.25 5.78
C PRO A 452 -1.80 9.41 6.61
N GLN A 453 -2.57 9.85 7.61
CA GLN A 453 -2.15 10.87 8.60
C GLN A 453 -1.23 10.28 9.68
N LEU A 454 -1.27 8.95 9.87
CA LEU A 454 -0.49 8.19 10.86
C LEU A 454 -0.50 6.70 10.46
N ALA A 455 0.62 6.02 10.71
CA ALA A 455 0.66 4.56 10.77
C ALA A 455 1.08 4.07 12.18
N PHE A 456 0.24 3.27 12.81
CA PHE A 456 0.37 2.87 14.21
C PHE A 456 0.35 1.34 14.37
N CYS A 457 1.52 0.74 14.59
CA CYS A 457 1.67 -0.71 14.72
C CYS A 457 1.61 -1.16 16.19
N VAL A 458 0.72 -2.10 16.50
CA VAL A 458 0.62 -2.74 17.82
C VAL A 458 1.31 -4.10 17.75
N ASN A 459 2.53 -4.23 18.29
CA ASN A 459 3.30 -5.47 18.16
C ASN A 459 2.62 -6.67 18.83
N GLU A 460 1.83 -6.46 19.89
CA GLU A 460 1.09 -7.56 20.52
C GLU A 460 0.05 -8.19 19.58
N TRP A 461 -0.54 -7.44 18.65
CA TRP A 461 -1.46 -8.01 17.65
C TRP A 461 -0.75 -8.94 16.68
N LEU A 462 0.55 -8.73 16.44
CA LEU A 462 1.37 -9.58 15.58
C LEU A 462 1.60 -10.97 16.18
N LEU A 463 1.28 -11.19 17.45
CA LEU A 463 1.35 -12.50 18.11
C LEU A 463 0.26 -13.47 17.63
N THR A 464 -0.77 -12.98 16.93
CA THR A 464 -1.86 -13.81 16.40
C THR A 464 -1.72 -14.08 14.90
N ILE A 465 -0.62 -13.69 14.25
CA ILE A 465 -0.42 -13.98 12.82
C ILE A 465 -0.26 -15.48 12.55
N SER A 466 -0.36 -15.90 11.29
CA SER A 466 0.05 -17.26 10.88
C SER A 466 1.55 -17.32 10.65
N SER A 467 2.14 -18.52 10.73
CA SER A 467 3.54 -18.71 10.36
C SER A 467 3.81 -18.35 8.91
N ALA A 468 2.86 -18.57 8.00
CA ALA A 468 2.94 -18.08 6.63
C ALA A 468 3.12 -16.54 6.56
N ASN A 469 2.41 -15.75 7.38
CA ASN A 469 2.60 -14.29 7.46
C ASN A 469 3.98 -13.91 8.04
N ALA A 470 4.47 -14.63 9.04
CA ALA A 470 5.80 -14.42 9.60
C ALA A 470 6.89 -14.66 8.53
N HIS A 471 6.81 -15.77 7.79
CA HIS A 471 7.75 -16.07 6.71
C HIS A 471 7.61 -15.12 5.53
N ALA A 472 6.39 -14.68 5.18
CA ALA A 472 6.19 -13.69 4.13
C ALA A 472 6.88 -12.36 4.45
N THR A 473 6.82 -11.93 5.71
CA THR A 473 7.55 -10.74 6.19
C THR A 473 9.06 -10.89 5.98
N VAL A 474 9.61 -12.03 6.39
CA VAL A 474 11.04 -12.30 6.23
C VAL A 474 11.42 -12.45 4.77
N GLY A 475 10.55 -12.99 3.91
CA GLY A 475 10.81 -13.07 2.47
C GLY A 475 11.09 -11.69 1.86
N GLU A 476 10.25 -10.70 2.16
CA GLU A 476 10.49 -9.29 1.77
C GLU A 476 11.75 -8.71 2.41
N ALA A 477 12.05 -9.10 3.66
CA ALA A 477 13.30 -8.73 4.32
C ALA A 477 14.51 -9.25 3.56
N THR A 478 14.52 -10.54 3.19
CA THR A 478 15.63 -11.18 2.46
C THR A 478 15.83 -10.58 1.08
N LYS A 479 14.74 -10.21 0.38
CA LYS A 479 14.81 -9.40 -0.83
C LYS A 479 15.53 -8.09 -0.54
N THR A 480 15.06 -7.34 0.45
CA THR A 480 15.60 -6.03 0.81
C THR A 480 17.09 -6.12 1.18
N MET A 481 17.49 -7.13 1.95
CA MET A 481 18.88 -7.39 2.33
C MET A 481 19.77 -7.79 1.16
N ASN A 482 19.24 -8.52 0.16
CA ASN A 482 20.00 -8.88 -1.04
C ASN A 482 20.07 -7.74 -2.05
N MET A 483 19.11 -6.83 -2.00
CA MET A 483 18.98 -5.70 -2.91
C MET A 483 19.73 -4.47 -2.43
N LEU A 484 19.67 -4.17 -1.14
CA LEU A 484 20.34 -3.02 -0.51
C LEU A 484 21.61 -3.47 0.16
N GLY A 485 22.70 -2.78 -0.17
CA GLY A 485 23.96 -2.97 0.53
C GLY A 485 24.03 -2.21 1.84
N VAL A 486 25.10 -2.44 2.59
CA VAL A 486 25.37 -1.77 3.87
C VAL A 486 25.63 -0.28 3.59
N ALA A 487 24.56 0.52 3.46
CA ALA A 487 24.57 1.85 2.87
C ALA A 487 25.37 2.88 3.70
N ASN A 488 25.63 2.58 4.97
CA ASN A 488 26.50 3.35 5.86
C ASN A 488 28.00 2.99 5.72
N SER A 489 28.36 1.98 4.91
CA SER A 489 29.75 1.69 4.53
C SER A 489 30.16 2.47 3.28
N LYS A 490 31.46 2.74 3.10
CA LYS A 490 31.99 3.39 1.89
C LYS A 490 31.62 2.61 0.62
N VAL A 491 31.74 1.29 0.66
CA VAL A 491 31.46 0.42 -0.49
C VAL A 491 29.96 0.39 -0.80
N GLY A 492 29.10 0.22 0.21
CA GLY A 492 27.64 0.25 0.00
C GLY A 492 27.12 1.62 -0.43
N ALA A 493 27.64 2.70 0.14
CA ALA A 493 27.32 4.06 -0.30
C ALA A 493 27.69 4.29 -1.77
N SER A 494 28.81 3.73 -2.24
CA SER A 494 29.21 3.84 -3.65
C SER A 494 28.27 3.12 -4.63
N ASP A 495 27.61 2.04 -4.19
CA ASP A 495 26.62 1.33 -5.01
C ASP A 495 25.34 2.18 -5.21
N PHE A 496 25.05 3.11 -4.29
CA PHE A 496 23.84 3.95 -4.26
C PHE A 496 24.10 5.46 -4.21
N HIS A 497 25.30 5.92 -4.61
CA HIS A 497 25.77 7.30 -4.46
C HIS A 497 24.87 8.37 -5.10
N ASN A 498 24.00 7.98 -6.02
CA ASN A 498 23.09 8.86 -6.76
C ASN A 498 21.65 8.92 -6.19
N ILE A 499 21.40 8.33 -5.02
CA ILE A 499 20.10 8.37 -4.33
C ILE A 499 20.13 9.44 -3.22
N THR A 500 19.42 10.54 -3.44
CA THR A 500 19.31 11.64 -2.48
C THR A 500 18.59 11.19 -1.21
N GLY A 501 19.24 11.35 -0.05
CA GLY A 501 18.68 10.94 1.24
C GLY A 501 18.96 9.48 1.63
N ALA A 502 19.72 8.73 0.82
CA ALA A 502 20.12 7.35 1.13
C ALA A 502 20.78 7.20 2.51
N VAL A 503 21.53 8.22 2.95
CA VAL A 503 22.21 8.20 4.27
C VAL A 503 21.26 8.60 5.41
N GLU A 504 20.31 9.53 5.19
CA GLU A 504 19.32 9.95 6.22
C GLU A 504 18.49 8.75 6.70
N PHE A 505 18.16 7.84 5.79
CA PHE A 505 17.33 6.67 6.04
C PHE A 505 18.06 5.34 5.84
N ALA A 506 19.40 5.32 5.91
CA ALA A 506 20.17 4.10 5.69
C ALA A 506 19.73 3.00 6.67
N SER A 507 19.15 1.93 6.14
CA SER A 507 18.88 0.73 6.94
C SER A 507 20.20 0.03 7.29
N ASP A 508 20.31 -0.38 8.55
CA ASP A 508 21.26 -1.39 9.00
C ASP A 508 20.54 -2.73 9.07
N PHE A 509 20.20 -3.26 7.89
CA PHE A 509 19.50 -4.54 7.78
C PHE A 509 20.28 -5.71 8.38
N THR A 510 21.59 -5.55 8.64
CA THR A 510 22.39 -6.59 9.33
C THR A 510 21.86 -6.88 10.72
N LYS A 511 21.14 -5.95 11.35
CA LYS A 511 20.44 -6.16 12.62
C LYS A 511 19.32 -7.18 12.52
N ILE A 512 18.69 -7.34 11.35
CA ILE A 512 17.66 -8.37 11.14
C ILE A 512 18.27 -9.77 11.35
N LEU A 513 19.54 -9.98 10.99
CA LEU A 513 20.25 -11.23 11.22
C LEU A 513 20.47 -11.50 12.72
N GLU A 514 20.74 -10.45 13.50
CA GLU A 514 20.93 -10.55 14.96
C GLU A 514 19.65 -11.01 15.68
N GLU A 515 18.49 -10.78 15.06
CA GLU A 515 17.16 -11.05 15.61
C GLU A 515 16.57 -12.41 15.17
N VAL A 516 17.34 -13.26 14.50
CA VAL A 516 16.84 -14.57 14.00
C VAL A 516 16.28 -15.46 15.12
N GLU A 517 16.85 -15.39 16.33
CA GLU A 517 16.34 -16.13 17.48
C GLU A 517 14.94 -15.64 17.91
N GLY A 518 14.68 -14.34 17.76
CA GLY A 518 13.36 -13.75 17.98
C GLY A 518 12.33 -14.23 16.96
N PHE A 519 12.74 -14.39 15.69
CA PHE A 519 11.90 -15.02 14.66
C PHE A 519 11.57 -16.47 15.00
N ASP A 520 12.57 -17.29 15.35
CA ASP A 520 12.35 -18.70 15.72
C ASP A 520 11.43 -18.82 16.95
N ASN A 521 11.63 -17.96 17.95
CA ASN A 521 10.75 -17.91 19.13
C ASN A 521 9.32 -17.48 18.78
N LEU A 522 9.14 -16.55 17.84
CA LEU A 522 7.82 -16.14 17.35
C LEU A 522 7.12 -17.29 16.65
N VAL A 523 7.78 -17.93 15.68
CA VAL A 523 7.22 -19.09 14.95
C VAL A 523 6.89 -20.21 15.94
N GLY A 524 7.80 -20.54 16.85
CA GLY A 524 7.56 -21.55 17.89
C GLY A 524 6.41 -21.20 18.83
N PHE A 525 6.16 -19.92 19.12
CA PHE A 525 5.02 -19.49 19.92
C PHE A 525 3.70 -19.64 19.16
N ILE A 526 3.63 -19.17 17.91
CA ILE A 526 2.38 -19.15 17.12
C ILE A 526 1.99 -20.54 16.59
N GLU A 527 2.96 -21.44 16.39
CA GLU A 527 2.73 -22.83 15.97
C GLU A 527 2.54 -23.79 17.16
N ASN A 528 2.76 -23.32 18.39
CA ASN A 528 2.52 -24.15 19.57
C ASN A 528 1.06 -24.67 19.59
N PRO A 529 0.82 -25.98 19.73
CA PRO A 529 -0.54 -26.56 19.68
C PRO A 529 -1.52 -25.94 20.69
N ALA A 530 -1.04 -25.56 21.89
CA ALA A 530 -1.87 -24.92 22.89
C ALA A 530 -2.20 -23.46 22.52
N THR A 531 -1.26 -22.73 21.92
CA THR A 531 -1.49 -21.38 21.39
C THR A 531 -2.48 -21.41 20.24
N LEU A 532 -2.31 -22.32 19.28
CA LEU A 532 -3.23 -22.52 18.14
C LEU A 532 -4.64 -22.86 18.61
N LYS A 533 -4.78 -23.73 19.61
CA LYS A 533 -6.09 -24.07 20.20
C LYS A 533 -6.77 -22.85 20.80
N LYS A 534 -6.05 -22.03 21.57
CA LYS A 534 -6.60 -20.77 22.14
C LYS A 534 -7.04 -19.80 21.05
N LYS A 535 -6.20 -19.58 20.04
CA LYS A 535 -6.53 -18.72 18.89
C LYS A 535 -7.78 -19.20 18.16
N ARG A 536 -7.90 -20.51 17.90
CA ARG A 536 -9.09 -21.11 17.27
C ARG A 536 -10.36 -20.87 18.08
N ASN A 537 -10.30 -21.02 19.40
CA ASN A 537 -11.45 -20.76 20.27
C ASN A 537 -11.89 -19.29 20.21
N ILE A 538 -10.94 -18.35 20.22
CA ILE A 538 -11.24 -16.91 20.06
C ILE A 538 -11.94 -16.66 18.73
N ILE A 539 -11.38 -17.16 17.62
CA ILE A 539 -11.96 -16.98 16.28
C ILE A 539 -13.38 -17.59 16.21
N ASN A 540 -13.60 -18.76 16.81
CA ASN A 540 -14.91 -19.41 16.82
C ASN A 540 -15.98 -18.54 17.53
N ILE A 541 -15.67 -18.00 18.71
CA ILE A 541 -16.59 -17.10 19.44
C ILE A 541 -16.75 -15.78 18.67
N GLY A 542 -15.66 -15.21 18.17
CA GLY A 542 -15.69 -14.00 17.34
C GLY A 542 -16.55 -14.12 16.10
N THR A 543 -16.54 -15.27 15.44
CA THR A 543 -17.38 -15.55 14.26
C THR A 543 -18.86 -15.58 14.63
N LYS A 544 -19.21 -16.12 15.81
CA LYS A 544 -20.59 -16.07 16.32
C LYS A 544 -21.04 -14.64 16.62
N ILE A 545 -20.18 -13.85 17.25
CA ILE A 545 -20.42 -12.41 17.50
C ILE A 545 -20.68 -11.67 16.19
N ALA A 546 -19.83 -11.88 15.17
CA ALA A 546 -20.01 -11.25 13.87
C ALA A 546 -21.35 -11.64 13.22
N ALA A 547 -21.72 -12.92 13.27
CA ALA A 547 -22.98 -13.40 12.71
C ALA A 547 -24.21 -12.78 13.40
N LEU A 548 -24.21 -12.65 14.73
CA LEU A 548 -25.28 -11.99 15.48
C LEU A 548 -25.37 -10.49 15.15
N ARG A 549 -24.22 -9.80 15.08
CA ARG A 549 -24.16 -8.38 14.71
C ARG A 549 -24.69 -8.14 13.30
N ASP A 550 -24.29 -8.97 12.34
CA ASP A 550 -24.71 -8.82 10.94
C ASP A 550 -26.22 -9.09 10.80
N ALA A 551 -26.76 -10.07 11.53
CA ALA A 551 -28.20 -10.33 11.59
C ALA A 551 -28.99 -9.13 12.16
N ALA A 552 -28.48 -8.47 13.21
CA ALA A 552 -29.11 -7.28 13.78
C ALA A 552 -29.13 -6.10 12.79
N VAL A 553 -28.06 -5.90 12.02
CA VAL A 553 -28.00 -4.87 10.96
C VAL A 553 -29.02 -5.15 9.86
N ASP A 554 -29.19 -6.40 9.46
CA ASP A 554 -30.18 -6.80 8.46
C ASP A 554 -31.63 -6.58 8.92
N VAL A 555 -31.92 -6.79 10.21
CA VAL A 555 -33.24 -6.48 10.79
C VAL A 555 -33.50 -4.99 10.76
N ALA A 556 -32.57 -4.17 11.28
CA ALA A 556 -32.70 -2.72 11.29
C ALA A 556 -32.89 -2.12 9.88
N ALA A 557 -32.14 -2.63 8.90
CA ALA A 557 -32.26 -2.20 7.50
C ALA A 557 -33.62 -2.57 6.87
N LYS A 558 -34.25 -3.67 7.31
CA LYS A 558 -35.60 -4.07 6.86
C LYS A 558 -36.67 -3.18 7.49
N GLU A 559 -36.55 -2.85 8.76
CA GLU A 559 -37.50 -1.98 9.47
C GLU A 559 -37.48 -0.54 8.94
N GLU A 560 -36.31 0.02 8.63
CA GLU A 560 -36.19 1.35 8.01
C GLU A 560 -36.85 1.41 6.61
N LYS A 561 -36.78 0.32 5.84
CA LYS A 561 -37.44 0.22 4.52
C LYS A 561 -38.97 0.14 4.63
N VAL A 562 -39.50 -0.38 5.73
CA VAL A 562 -40.95 -0.50 5.96
C VAL A 562 -41.56 0.81 6.49
N ASN A 563 -40.83 1.55 7.33
CA ASN A 563 -41.39 2.71 8.04
C ASN A 563 -41.11 4.09 7.40
N GLY A 564 -40.47 4.17 6.24
CA GLY A 564 -40.35 5.39 5.45
C GLY A 564 -39.61 6.55 6.16
N LEU A 565 -38.29 6.64 5.95
CA LEU A 565 -37.43 7.82 6.15
C LEU A 565 -37.79 8.74 7.34
N LYS A 566 -37.69 8.22 8.57
CA LYS A 566 -37.42 9.04 9.76
C LYS A 566 -36.46 8.31 10.70
N SER A 567 -35.36 9.00 11.05
CA SER A 567 -34.38 8.68 12.10
C SER A 567 -33.21 7.75 11.76
N PHE A 568 -32.18 8.29 11.09
CA PHE A 568 -30.81 7.75 11.17
C PHE A 568 -30.20 8.17 12.52
N GLY A 569 -30.36 7.35 13.55
CA GLY A 569 -29.72 7.58 14.83
C GLY A 569 -30.18 6.61 15.89
N LYS A 570 -29.22 5.83 16.42
CA LYS A 570 -29.32 4.80 17.47
C LYS A 570 -29.77 3.41 17.02
N VAL A 571 -28.85 2.66 16.42
CA VAL A 571 -28.71 1.23 16.71
C VAL A 571 -27.20 0.95 16.77
N PHE A 572 -26.71 0.69 18.00
CA PHE A 572 -25.29 0.47 18.42
C PHE A 572 -24.37 1.68 18.66
N ALA A 573 -24.85 2.68 19.40
CA ALA A 573 -24.01 3.67 20.09
C ALA A 573 -24.04 3.51 21.64
N SER A 574 -24.66 2.46 22.18
CA SER A 574 -24.76 2.26 23.63
C SER A 574 -24.52 0.82 24.04
N LEU A 575 -23.24 0.46 24.24
CA LEU A 575 -22.87 -0.42 25.34
C LEU A 575 -22.40 0.49 26.48
N PRO A 576 -22.81 0.28 27.75
CA PRO A 576 -22.62 1.29 28.79
C PRO A 576 -21.16 1.40 29.20
N SER A 577 -20.64 2.64 29.17
CA SER A 577 -19.59 3.02 30.12
C SER A 577 -20.18 2.91 31.53
N MET A 578 -19.56 2.11 32.41
CA MET A 578 -19.94 2.12 33.82
C MET A 578 -19.66 3.51 34.43
N ALA A 579 -20.72 4.27 34.70
CA ALA A 579 -20.78 5.23 35.80
C ALA A 579 -22.23 5.70 36.08
N SER A 580 -22.69 5.40 37.30
CA SER A 580 -23.64 6.17 38.13
C SER A 580 -25.15 6.16 37.80
N LEU A 581 -25.90 5.71 38.82
CA LEU A 581 -27.36 5.74 39.02
C LEU A 581 -28.09 7.02 38.56
N ALA A 582 -29.25 6.85 37.92
CA ALA A 582 -30.49 7.54 38.28
C ALA A 582 -31.72 6.81 37.69
N THR A 583 -32.67 6.47 38.55
CA THR A 583 -33.97 5.87 38.29
C THR A 583 -34.93 6.85 37.62
N VAL A 584 -35.58 6.46 36.52
CA VAL A 584 -36.91 6.98 36.13
C VAL A 584 -37.68 5.86 35.41
N GLU A 585 -38.79 5.44 36.03
CA GLU A 585 -39.80 4.55 35.45
C GLU A 585 -40.65 5.32 34.41
N SER A 586 -40.93 4.69 33.28
CA SER A 586 -42.18 4.92 32.54
C SER A 586 -42.49 3.75 31.62
N ASP A 587 -43.61 3.09 31.89
CA ASP A 587 -44.18 1.95 31.17
C ASP A 587 -44.51 2.26 29.70
N SER A 588 -44.11 1.36 28.80
CA SER A 588 -44.86 1.04 27.57
C SER A 588 -44.49 -0.37 27.08
N ASP A 589 -45.22 -1.35 27.60
CA ASP A 589 -45.22 -2.74 27.14
C ASP A 589 -45.78 -2.86 25.73
N SER A 590 -44.95 -3.35 24.80
CA SER A 590 -45.25 -4.42 23.83
C SER A 590 -44.29 -4.35 22.64
N LEU A 591 -43.07 -4.87 22.84
CA LEU A 591 -42.08 -5.33 21.83
C LEU A 591 -40.76 -5.59 22.61
N SER A 592 -40.63 -6.68 23.39
CA SER A 592 -39.41 -6.83 24.22
C SER A 592 -38.91 -8.23 24.56
N GLU A 593 -39.61 -9.32 24.22
CA GLU A 593 -39.11 -10.67 24.62
C GLU A 593 -38.09 -11.30 23.65
N SER A 594 -37.85 -10.77 22.44
CA SER A 594 -36.84 -11.33 21.50
C SER A 594 -35.51 -10.58 21.44
N ASP A 595 -35.52 -9.27 21.64
CA ASP A 595 -34.36 -8.42 21.38
C ASP A 595 -33.47 -8.30 22.62
N GLU A 596 -34.07 -8.25 23.82
CA GLU A 596 -33.33 -8.26 25.08
C GLU A 596 -32.51 -9.54 25.30
N ASP A 597 -33.02 -10.70 24.87
CA ASP A 597 -32.33 -11.98 25.01
C ASP A 597 -31.16 -12.11 24.01
N GLN A 598 -31.32 -11.58 22.78
CA GLN A 598 -30.24 -11.52 21.79
C GLN A 598 -29.11 -10.56 22.19
N ASP A 599 -29.46 -9.40 22.77
CA ASP A 599 -28.48 -8.44 23.27
C ASP A 599 -27.73 -8.97 24.50
N LYS A 600 -28.41 -9.67 25.41
CA LYS A 600 -27.77 -10.38 26.54
C LYS A 600 -26.82 -11.49 26.06
N ASP A 601 -27.19 -12.22 25.01
CA ASP A 601 -26.34 -13.24 24.39
C ASP A 601 -25.09 -12.63 23.71
N LEU A 602 -25.25 -11.52 22.98
CA LEU A 602 -24.15 -10.83 22.31
C LEU A 602 -23.13 -10.27 23.31
N ALA A 603 -23.60 -9.57 24.36
CA ALA A 603 -22.73 -9.03 25.40
C ALA A 603 -21.96 -10.13 26.13
N THR A 604 -22.63 -11.25 26.45
CA THR A 604 -22.02 -12.42 27.08
C THR A 604 -20.91 -13.01 26.21
N LEU A 605 -21.16 -13.19 24.90
CA LEU A 605 -20.15 -13.69 23.96
C LEU A 605 -18.97 -12.73 23.81
N MET A 606 -19.22 -11.41 23.79
CA MET A 606 -18.15 -10.40 23.73
C MET A 606 -17.23 -10.47 24.95
N ASP A 607 -17.80 -10.63 26.16
CA ASP A 607 -17.03 -10.81 27.39
C ASP A 607 -16.26 -12.13 27.40
N GLU A 608 -16.87 -13.23 26.94
CA GLU A 608 -16.20 -14.51 26.76
C GLU A 608 -14.99 -14.38 25.82
N ARG A 609 -15.17 -13.75 24.65
CA ARG A 609 -14.08 -13.49 23.69
C ARG A 609 -12.95 -12.68 24.34
N LYS A 610 -13.28 -11.59 25.05
CA LYS A 610 -12.30 -10.75 25.77
C LYS A 610 -11.53 -11.59 26.79
N GLN A 611 -12.19 -12.46 27.55
CA GLN A 611 -11.51 -13.36 28.50
C GLN A 611 -10.60 -14.39 27.80
N LEU A 612 -11.06 -14.98 26.69
CA LEU A 612 -10.23 -15.89 25.89
C LEU A 612 -8.99 -15.19 25.33
N MET A 613 -9.12 -13.95 24.87
CA MET A 613 -7.99 -13.14 24.40
C MET A 613 -7.00 -12.81 25.53
N ARG A 614 -7.48 -12.46 26.73
CA ARG A 614 -6.61 -12.29 27.92
C ARG A 614 -5.82 -13.56 28.22
N ASN A 615 -6.47 -14.73 28.18
CA ASN A 615 -5.82 -16.01 28.41
C ASN A 615 -4.78 -16.36 27.33
N PHE A 616 -5.03 -15.96 26.08
CA PHE A 616 -4.06 -16.06 24.99
C PHE A 616 -2.83 -15.18 25.27
N ARG A 617 -3.03 -13.89 25.54
CA ARG A 617 -1.95 -12.93 25.84
C ARG A 617 -1.13 -13.34 27.07
N ALA A 618 -1.78 -13.87 28.10
CA ALA A 618 -1.10 -14.41 29.27
C ALA A 618 -0.12 -15.54 28.90
N SER A 619 -0.40 -16.33 27.85
CA SER A 619 0.53 -17.37 27.38
C SER A 619 1.83 -16.78 26.83
N PHE A 620 1.77 -15.61 26.18
CA PHE A 620 2.95 -14.88 25.74
C PHE A 620 3.71 -14.26 26.92
N TYR A 621 2.99 -13.60 27.85
CA TYR A 621 3.63 -12.96 29.00
C TYR A 621 4.25 -13.95 29.99
N ASN A 622 3.79 -15.19 30.02
CA ASN A 622 4.36 -16.28 30.81
C ASN A 622 5.61 -16.91 30.19
N LEU A 623 6.00 -16.52 28.96
CA LEU A 623 7.28 -16.94 28.39
C LEU A 623 8.45 -16.36 29.22
N PRO A 624 9.62 -17.04 29.25
CA PRO A 624 10.83 -16.47 29.81
C PRO A 624 11.13 -15.09 29.21
N SER A 625 11.57 -14.14 30.04
CA SER A 625 11.80 -12.75 29.63
C SER A 625 12.70 -12.63 28.41
N GLU A 626 13.74 -13.46 28.30
CA GLU A 626 14.64 -13.50 27.13
C GLU A 626 13.88 -13.80 25.82
N LYS A 627 13.02 -14.83 25.81
CA LYS A 627 12.22 -15.20 24.63
C LYS A 627 11.23 -14.10 24.27
N LYS A 628 10.48 -13.61 25.27
CA LYS A 628 9.50 -12.53 25.09
C LYS A 628 10.15 -11.28 24.48
N ASN A 629 11.28 -10.86 25.04
CA ASN A 629 12.02 -9.69 24.58
C ASN A 629 12.58 -9.92 23.16
N SER A 630 13.11 -11.11 22.86
CA SER A 630 13.60 -11.43 21.52
C SER A 630 12.50 -11.36 20.45
N ILE A 631 11.28 -11.79 20.75
CA ILE A 631 10.14 -11.70 19.81
C ILE A 631 9.81 -10.22 19.52
N LEU A 632 9.69 -9.39 20.56
CA LEU A 632 9.39 -7.97 20.39
C LEU A 632 10.53 -7.22 19.70
N SER A 633 11.78 -7.57 20.02
CA SER A 633 12.98 -7.01 19.38
C SER A 633 13.01 -7.34 17.90
N PHE A 634 12.78 -8.61 17.53
CA PHE A 634 12.66 -9.04 16.14
C PHE A 634 11.59 -8.25 15.38
N LEU A 635 10.35 -8.20 15.89
CA LEU A 635 9.24 -7.48 15.24
C LEU A 635 9.54 -5.99 15.08
N THR A 636 10.14 -5.37 16.10
CA THR A 636 10.53 -3.95 16.06
C THR A 636 11.63 -3.70 15.04
N THR A 637 12.71 -4.48 15.10
CA THR A 637 13.89 -4.32 14.24
C THR A 637 13.56 -4.59 12.79
N ILE A 638 12.87 -5.69 12.47
CA ILE A 638 12.52 -6.02 11.08
C ILE A 638 11.62 -4.96 10.45
N ASN A 639 10.64 -4.45 11.20
CA ASN A 639 9.77 -3.37 10.75
C ASN A 639 10.57 -2.09 10.50
N ARG A 640 11.37 -1.65 11.47
CA ARG A 640 12.18 -0.44 11.36
C ARG A 640 13.13 -0.49 10.17
N GLU A 641 13.89 -1.57 10.05
CA GLU A 641 14.95 -1.65 9.04
C GLU A 641 14.38 -1.73 7.62
N ILE A 642 13.31 -2.50 7.39
CA ILE A 642 12.66 -2.55 6.07
C ILE A 642 12.01 -1.21 5.71
N VAL A 643 11.35 -0.53 6.66
CA VAL A 643 10.76 0.79 6.43
C VAL A 643 11.85 1.81 6.09
N CYS A 644 12.94 1.88 6.85
CA CYS A 644 14.08 2.77 6.56
C CYS A 644 14.65 2.50 5.16
N ALA A 645 14.86 1.23 4.81
CA ALA A 645 15.29 0.81 3.48
C ALA A 645 14.40 1.36 2.36
N LYS A 646 13.07 1.36 2.55
CA LYS A 646 12.14 1.94 1.58
C LYS A 646 12.19 3.47 1.56
N ALA A 647 12.33 4.10 2.72
CA ALA A 647 12.37 5.55 2.88
C ALA A 647 13.49 6.19 2.05
N MET A 648 14.66 5.52 1.92
CA MET A 648 15.79 5.98 1.11
C MET A 648 15.39 6.40 -0.31
N PHE A 649 14.39 5.73 -0.89
CA PHE A 649 13.93 5.98 -2.26
C PHE A 649 12.70 6.88 -2.29
N LEU A 650 11.75 6.66 -1.38
CA LEU A 650 10.43 7.26 -1.42
C LEU A 650 10.36 8.64 -0.76
N ALA A 651 11.27 8.93 0.17
CA ALA A 651 11.30 10.20 0.89
C ALA A 651 11.42 11.39 -0.05
N TYR A 652 12.28 11.29 -1.06
CA TYR A 652 12.51 12.40 -1.99
C TYR A 652 12.59 11.93 -3.45
N SER A 653 13.35 10.87 -3.74
CA SER A 653 13.79 10.58 -5.10
C SER A 653 12.70 10.00 -6.02
N ASP A 654 11.79 9.15 -5.50
CA ASP A 654 10.81 8.42 -6.31
C ASP A 654 9.50 8.10 -5.57
N PRO A 655 8.75 9.11 -5.09
CA PRO A 655 7.56 8.93 -4.24
C PRO A 655 6.36 8.27 -4.93
N PHE A 656 6.44 8.06 -6.25
CA PHE A 656 5.40 7.39 -7.05
C PHE A 656 5.86 6.05 -7.61
N GLU A 657 7.05 5.59 -7.24
CA GLU A 657 7.62 4.28 -7.62
C GLU A 657 7.67 4.04 -9.13
N LYS A 658 8.26 4.97 -9.89
CA LYS A 658 8.33 4.92 -11.37
C LYS A 658 9.74 4.81 -11.95
N TYR A 659 10.77 4.90 -11.11
CA TYR A 659 12.16 4.93 -11.51
C TYR A 659 13.01 4.00 -10.63
N ARG A 660 13.83 4.54 -9.72
CA ARG A 660 14.75 3.74 -8.90
C ARG A 660 14.03 2.88 -7.87
N ALA A 661 12.84 3.28 -7.42
CA ALA A 661 12.04 2.45 -6.54
C ALA A 661 11.47 1.21 -7.25
N LEU A 662 11.57 1.09 -8.60
CA LEU A 662 11.38 -0.23 -9.25
C LEU A 662 12.39 -1.25 -8.72
N LEU A 663 13.49 -0.83 -8.09
CA LEU A 663 14.40 -1.74 -7.45
C LEU A 663 13.71 -2.63 -6.40
N PHE A 664 12.67 -2.14 -5.72
CA PHE A 664 11.87 -2.94 -4.77
C PHE A 664 11.18 -4.15 -5.38
N GLU A 665 11.10 -4.22 -6.71
CA GLU A 665 10.56 -5.34 -7.47
C GLU A 665 11.59 -6.47 -7.68
N TYR A 666 12.77 -6.40 -7.04
CA TYR A 666 13.75 -7.49 -7.07
C TYR A 666 13.07 -8.80 -6.66
N ALA A 667 13.34 -9.88 -7.40
CA ALA A 667 12.71 -11.19 -7.29
C ALA A 667 11.18 -11.26 -7.54
N HIS A 668 10.49 -10.13 -7.79
CA HIS A 668 9.04 -10.14 -8.00
C HIS A 668 8.63 -10.72 -9.36
N THR A 669 9.53 -10.76 -10.35
CA THR A 669 9.23 -11.29 -11.69
C THR A 669 8.80 -12.76 -11.62
N LEU A 670 9.66 -13.63 -11.07
CA LEU A 670 9.30 -15.03 -10.80
C LEU A 670 8.39 -15.17 -9.57
N GLY A 671 8.56 -14.33 -8.55
CA GLY A 671 7.73 -14.35 -7.34
C GLY A 671 6.23 -14.18 -7.63
N HIS A 672 5.86 -13.19 -8.45
CA HIS A 672 4.48 -12.99 -8.91
C HIS A 672 3.98 -14.15 -9.79
N GLY A 673 4.85 -14.72 -10.62
CA GLY A 673 4.50 -15.87 -11.44
C GLY A 673 4.12 -17.10 -10.60
N VAL A 674 4.91 -17.40 -9.57
CA VAL A 674 4.62 -18.51 -8.64
C VAL A 674 3.44 -18.21 -7.73
N GLU A 675 3.27 -16.96 -7.27
CA GLU A 675 2.09 -16.54 -6.53
C GLU A 675 0.80 -16.75 -7.35
N ALA A 676 0.81 -16.35 -8.62
CA ALA A 676 -0.33 -16.53 -9.52
C ALA A 676 -0.61 -18.02 -9.79
N PHE A 677 0.42 -18.83 -10.01
CA PHE A 677 0.29 -20.28 -10.14
C PHE A 677 -0.32 -20.91 -8.89
N ALA A 678 0.20 -20.58 -7.69
CA ALA A 678 -0.28 -21.14 -6.44
C ALA A 678 -1.76 -20.80 -6.20
N ASN A 679 -2.19 -19.57 -6.50
CA ASN A 679 -3.60 -19.18 -6.42
C ASN A 679 -4.50 -19.97 -7.39
N ASP A 680 -4.05 -20.20 -8.63
CA ASP A 680 -4.78 -21.06 -9.59
C ASP A 680 -4.87 -22.51 -9.08
N LEU A 681 -3.79 -23.03 -8.50
CA LEU A 681 -3.74 -24.35 -7.90
C LEU A 681 -4.72 -24.48 -6.73
N TYR A 682 -4.81 -23.48 -5.86
CA TYR A 682 -5.76 -23.46 -4.73
C TYR A 682 -7.21 -23.44 -5.22
N LEU A 683 -7.51 -22.74 -6.32
CA LEU A 683 -8.84 -22.78 -6.93
C LEU A 683 -9.14 -24.16 -7.53
N LYS A 684 -8.15 -24.79 -8.18
CA LYS A 684 -8.26 -26.16 -8.71
C LYS A 684 -8.51 -27.17 -7.58
N ALA A 685 -7.80 -27.05 -6.45
CA ALA A 685 -7.97 -27.88 -5.26
C ALA A 685 -9.42 -27.79 -4.73
N ARG A 686 -9.91 -26.58 -4.48
CA ARG A 686 -11.28 -26.35 -3.98
C ARG A 686 -12.35 -26.91 -4.91
N ARG A 687 -12.20 -26.74 -6.23
CA ARG A 687 -13.14 -27.31 -7.22
C ARG A 687 -13.16 -28.83 -7.22
N ARG A 688 -12.04 -29.47 -6.84
CA ARG A 688 -11.92 -30.92 -6.71
C ARG A 688 -12.25 -31.44 -5.31
N GLY A 689 -12.55 -30.57 -4.35
CA GLY A 689 -12.75 -30.95 -2.96
C GLY A 689 -11.48 -31.48 -2.28
N VAL A 690 -10.30 -31.07 -2.78
CA VAL A 690 -9.00 -31.39 -2.17
C VAL A 690 -8.69 -30.32 -1.14
N ASP A 691 -8.38 -30.76 0.08
CA ASP A 691 -7.97 -29.87 1.16
C ASP A 691 -6.59 -29.28 0.88
N ILE A 692 -6.44 -27.97 1.14
CA ILE A 692 -5.16 -27.28 0.97
C ILE A 692 -4.44 -27.28 2.33
N PRO A 693 -3.35 -28.03 2.50
CA PRO A 693 -2.63 -28.05 3.75
C PRO A 693 -2.01 -26.66 4.04
N PRO A 694 -2.03 -26.16 5.30
CA PRO A 694 -1.47 -24.86 5.65
C PRO A 694 -0.02 -24.66 5.22
N GLU A 695 0.79 -25.71 5.25
CA GLU A 695 2.18 -25.75 4.82
C GLU A 695 2.38 -25.60 3.31
N ALA A 696 1.35 -25.86 2.48
CA ALA A 696 1.36 -25.61 1.04
C ALA A 696 0.95 -24.16 0.68
N LEU A 697 0.44 -23.38 1.64
CA LEU A 697 0.10 -21.98 1.41
C LEU A 697 1.36 -21.16 1.18
N ARG A 698 1.41 -20.44 0.05
CA ARG A 698 2.49 -19.52 -0.29
C ARG A 698 1.89 -18.13 -0.44
N LEU A 699 2.10 -17.32 0.59
CA LEU A 699 1.75 -15.90 0.53
C LEU A 699 2.76 -15.14 -0.34
N HIS A 700 2.41 -13.91 -0.74
CA HIS A 700 3.23 -13.05 -1.60
C HIS A 700 4.71 -13.02 -1.21
N GLY A 701 5.02 -12.63 0.03
CA GLY A 701 6.40 -12.54 0.49
C GLY A 701 7.14 -13.89 0.55
N GLN A 702 6.43 -15.02 0.73
CA GLN A 702 7.07 -16.34 0.65
C GLN A 702 7.48 -16.65 -0.79
N CYS A 703 6.61 -16.35 -1.77
CA CYS A 703 6.93 -16.49 -3.19
C CYS A 703 8.12 -15.60 -3.58
N VAL A 704 8.17 -14.37 -3.07
CA VAL A 704 9.31 -13.45 -3.28
C VAL A 704 10.58 -14.01 -2.63
N GLY A 705 10.53 -14.49 -1.40
CA GLY A 705 11.69 -15.09 -0.71
C GLY A 705 12.24 -16.33 -1.43
N MET A 706 11.37 -17.15 -2.03
CA MET A 706 11.77 -18.26 -2.90
C MET A 706 12.43 -17.76 -4.19
N ALA A 707 11.83 -16.76 -4.83
CA ALA A 707 12.35 -16.17 -6.06
C ALA A 707 13.68 -15.43 -5.88
N VAL A 708 14.00 -14.95 -4.67
CA VAL A 708 15.34 -14.43 -4.34
C VAL A 708 16.38 -15.51 -4.64
N LEU A 709 16.20 -16.75 -4.16
CA LEU A 709 17.13 -17.86 -4.39
C LEU A 709 17.37 -18.07 -5.90
N TRP A 710 16.29 -18.04 -6.69
CA TRP A 710 16.33 -18.25 -8.14
C TRP A 710 17.01 -17.10 -8.88
N ALA A 711 16.78 -15.85 -8.49
CA ALA A 711 17.50 -14.70 -9.03
C ALA A 711 19.01 -14.80 -8.77
N GLY A 712 19.40 -15.30 -7.60
CA GLY A 712 20.81 -15.60 -7.29
C GLY A 712 21.39 -16.72 -8.16
N GLU A 713 20.63 -17.79 -8.42
CA GLU A 713 21.08 -18.89 -9.29
C GLU A 713 21.19 -18.44 -10.75
N MET A 714 20.25 -17.63 -11.26
CA MET A 714 20.36 -17.02 -12.59
C MET A 714 21.59 -16.10 -12.69
N SER A 715 21.85 -15.29 -11.65
CA SER A 715 23.04 -14.44 -11.57
C SER A 715 24.35 -15.23 -11.59
N LYS A 716 24.36 -16.42 -10.97
CA LYS A 716 25.48 -17.36 -10.98
C LYS A 716 25.67 -18.01 -12.35
N ASN A 717 24.59 -18.42 -13.01
CA ASN A 717 24.65 -18.98 -14.37
C ASN A 717 25.24 -17.98 -15.37
N LEU A 718 25.00 -16.68 -15.16
CA LEU A 718 25.61 -15.59 -15.92
C LEU A 718 27.08 -15.29 -15.56
N GLY A 719 27.65 -16.00 -14.57
CA GLY A 719 28.98 -15.72 -14.03
C GLY A 719 29.09 -14.37 -13.31
N LYS A 720 27.97 -13.72 -12.98
CA LYS A 720 27.93 -12.40 -12.33
C LYS A 720 27.94 -12.49 -10.80
N LEU A 721 27.56 -13.63 -10.24
CA LEU A 721 27.52 -13.87 -8.79
C LEU A 721 28.12 -15.25 -8.47
N THR A 722 29.34 -15.29 -7.92
CA THR A 722 30.09 -16.53 -7.67
C THR A 722 30.72 -16.54 -6.28
N GLY A 723 31.22 -17.70 -5.85
CA GLY A 723 32.01 -17.85 -4.62
C GLY A 723 31.27 -17.41 -3.36
N GLU A 724 31.95 -16.62 -2.53
CA GLU A 724 31.39 -16.14 -1.25
C GLU A 724 30.20 -15.21 -1.43
N GLY A 725 30.18 -14.37 -2.47
CA GLY A 725 29.03 -13.50 -2.76
C GLY A 725 27.76 -14.28 -3.05
N PHE A 726 27.86 -15.36 -3.84
CA PHE A 726 26.73 -16.27 -4.07
C PHE A 726 26.29 -16.96 -2.78
N THR A 727 27.25 -17.43 -2.00
CA THR A 727 26.98 -18.11 -0.72
C THR A 727 26.25 -17.18 0.26
N LEU A 728 26.71 -15.94 0.41
CA LEU A 728 26.04 -14.93 1.24
C LEU A 728 24.63 -14.62 0.74
N HIS A 729 24.46 -14.48 -0.57
CA HIS A 729 23.15 -14.20 -1.16
C HIS A 729 22.12 -15.30 -0.85
N GLN A 730 22.48 -16.56 -1.09
CA GLN A 730 21.62 -17.71 -0.80
C GLN A 730 21.39 -17.91 0.70
N SER A 731 22.32 -17.45 1.55
CA SER A 731 22.23 -17.65 3.00
C SER A 731 21.06 -16.96 3.67
N PHE A 732 20.57 -15.83 3.13
CA PHE A 732 19.50 -15.08 3.80
C PHE A 732 18.18 -15.87 3.83
N PRO A 733 17.59 -16.34 2.71
CA PRO A 733 16.37 -17.15 2.81
C PRO A 733 16.61 -18.47 3.55
N TYR A 734 17.77 -19.12 3.35
CA TYR A 734 18.09 -20.39 4.01
C TYR A 734 18.29 -20.29 5.53
N LEU A 735 18.71 -19.13 6.05
CA LEU A 735 18.79 -18.88 7.49
C LEU A 735 17.40 -18.99 8.13
N PHE A 736 16.38 -18.45 7.47
CA PHE A 736 15.00 -18.40 7.96
C PHE A 736 14.14 -19.58 7.49
N ASN A 737 14.70 -20.54 6.76
CA ASN A 737 13.95 -21.68 6.24
C ASN A 737 13.89 -22.90 7.21
N ARG A 738 14.31 -22.75 8.47
CA ARG A 738 14.27 -23.83 9.48
C ARG A 738 12.86 -24.36 9.76
N ASN A 739 11.83 -23.59 9.43
CA ASN A 739 10.41 -23.95 9.55
C ASN A 739 9.72 -24.11 8.18
N ASN A 740 10.46 -24.41 7.10
CA ASN A 740 9.94 -24.67 5.75
C ASN A 740 9.16 -23.52 5.09
N GLY A 741 9.40 -22.26 5.49
CA GLY A 741 8.70 -21.11 4.92
C GLY A 741 8.97 -20.81 3.45
N PHE A 742 10.11 -21.27 2.92
CA PHE A 742 10.60 -21.02 1.56
C PHE A 742 10.86 -22.32 0.77
N SER A 743 10.41 -23.46 1.28
CA SER A 743 10.51 -24.75 0.58
C SER A 743 9.39 -24.89 -0.45
N PHE A 744 9.65 -25.43 -1.63
CA PHE A 744 8.62 -25.72 -2.65
C PHE A 744 7.90 -27.05 -2.38
N GLY A 745 8.54 -27.99 -1.67
CA GLY A 745 8.04 -29.35 -1.38
C GLY A 745 6.56 -29.45 -0.98
N PRO A 746 6.07 -28.71 0.02
CA PRO A 746 4.64 -28.77 0.38
C PRO A 746 3.68 -28.33 -0.75
N LEU A 747 4.08 -27.34 -1.56
CA LEU A 747 3.30 -26.92 -2.73
C LEU A 747 3.39 -27.98 -3.85
N ARG A 748 4.54 -28.66 -3.96
CA ARG A 748 4.74 -29.79 -4.88
C ARG A 748 3.84 -30.97 -4.53
N GLU A 749 3.72 -31.34 -3.26
CA GLU A 749 2.80 -32.41 -2.83
C GLU A 749 1.36 -32.14 -3.26
N LEU A 750 0.91 -30.88 -3.14
CA LEU A 750 -0.40 -30.47 -3.66
C LEU A 750 -0.48 -30.51 -5.20
N CYS A 751 0.62 -30.22 -5.90
CA CYS A 751 0.68 -30.39 -7.36
C CYS A 751 0.50 -31.86 -7.76
N ASP A 752 1.19 -32.77 -7.07
CA ASP A 752 1.11 -34.21 -7.32
C ASP A 752 -0.32 -34.72 -7.09
N GLU A 753 -0.97 -34.32 -5.99
CA GLU A 753 -2.38 -34.67 -5.70
C GLU A 753 -3.36 -34.16 -6.78
N LEU A 754 -3.04 -33.03 -7.41
CA LEU A 754 -3.86 -32.43 -8.47
C LEU A 754 -3.44 -32.83 -9.89
N GLY A 755 -2.42 -33.68 -10.03
CA GLY A 755 -1.86 -34.12 -11.31
C GLY A 755 -1.30 -32.96 -12.14
N VAL A 756 -0.52 -32.07 -11.51
CA VAL A 756 0.21 -30.99 -12.17
C VAL A 756 1.67 -31.39 -12.26
N GLU A 757 2.18 -31.47 -13.49
CA GLU A 757 3.58 -31.81 -13.78
C GLU A 757 4.49 -30.57 -13.83
N SER A 758 5.80 -30.78 -13.83
CA SER A 758 6.81 -29.71 -13.83
C SER A 758 6.67 -28.79 -15.04
N GLU A 759 6.40 -29.34 -16.22
CA GLU A 759 6.24 -28.58 -17.46
C GLU A 759 5.02 -27.65 -17.39
N GLU A 760 3.91 -28.10 -16.79
CA GLU A 760 2.72 -27.27 -16.58
C GLU A 760 3.04 -26.12 -15.61
N PHE A 761 3.73 -26.42 -14.50
CA PHE A 761 4.16 -25.41 -13.53
C PHE A 761 5.02 -24.33 -14.19
N VAL A 762 6.09 -24.73 -14.88
CA VAL A 762 7.02 -23.81 -15.56
C VAL A 762 6.29 -22.92 -16.55
N GLU A 763 5.49 -23.51 -17.45
CA GLU A 763 4.80 -22.74 -18.49
C GLU A 763 3.76 -21.79 -17.89
N LYS A 764 3.00 -22.19 -16.86
CA LYS A 764 2.04 -21.29 -16.19
C LYS A 764 2.72 -20.10 -15.53
N VAL A 765 3.88 -20.30 -14.90
CA VAL A 765 4.67 -19.21 -14.31
C VAL A 765 5.19 -18.27 -15.41
N LEU A 766 5.77 -18.81 -16.48
CA LEU A 766 6.29 -18.01 -17.60
C LEU A 766 5.20 -17.23 -18.34
N GLN A 767 3.97 -17.74 -18.44
CA GLN A 767 2.84 -16.97 -18.98
C GLN A 767 2.56 -15.67 -18.21
N VAL A 768 2.80 -15.68 -16.90
CA VAL A 768 2.66 -14.48 -16.06
C VAL A 768 3.85 -13.56 -16.29
N VAL A 769 5.08 -14.09 -16.33
CA VAL A 769 6.31 -13.32 -16.62
C VAL A 769 6.22 -12.60 -17.97
N ARG A 770 5.72 -13.26 -19.01
CA ARG A 770 5.53 -12.66 -20.36
C ARG A 770 4.56 -11.49 -20.36
N ARG A 771 3.65 -11.42 -19.38
CA ARG A 771 2.68 -10.32 -19.19
C ARG A 771 3.17 -9.25 -18.22
N ASP A 772 4.32 -9.47 -17.57
CA ASP A 772 4.93 -8.48 -16.70
C ASP A 772 5.24 -7.20 -17.51
N ASN A 773 4.77 -6.08 -16.98
CA ASN A 773 4.86 -4.78 -17.64
C ASN A 773 6.27 -4.18 -17.56
N LYS A 774 7.21 -4.80 -16.82
CA LYS A 774 8.63 -4.40 -16.77
C LYS A 774 9.27 -4.35 -18.16
N ARG A 775 8.81 -5.18 -19.11
CA ARG A 775 9.25 -5.16 -20.52
C ARG A 775 9.06 -3.80 -21.20
N GLY A 776 8.08 -3.01 -20.77
CA GLY A 776 7.83 -1.68 -21.33
C GLY A 776 8.88 -0.62 -20.98
N TYR A 777 9.87 -0.93 -20.13
CA TYR A 777 10.93 0.00 -19.70
C TYR A 777 12.30 -0.26 -20.33
N CYS A 778 12.43 -1.29 -21.15
CA CYS A 778 13.68 -1.72 -21.78
C CYS A 778 13.46 -2.15 -23.23
N ASN A 779 14.50 -2.12 -24.05
CA ASN A 779 14.45 -2.59 -25.44
C ASN A 779 14.50 -4.13 -25.55
N CYS A 780 13.53 -4.83 -24.96
CA CYS A 780 13.44 -6.30 -25.02
C CYS A 780 12.58 -6.74 -26.23
N GLY A 781 13.22 -6.84 -27.40
CA GLY A 781 12.57 -7.24 -28.66
C GLY A 781 12.55 -8.75 -28.93
N ASP A 782 13.43 -9.51 -28.26
CA ASP A 782 13.52 -10.96 -28.43
C ASP A 782 12.35 -11.66 -27.72
N PRO A 783 11.50 -12.44 -28.42
CA PRO A 783 10.39 -13.16 -27.80
C PRO A 783 10.84 -14.29 -26.86
N LYS A 784 12.10 -14.73 -26.90
CA LYS A 784 12.67 -15.75 -26.01
C LYS A 784 13.24 -15.18 -24.72
N LYS A 785 13.26 -13.84 -24.59
CA LYS A 785 13.78 -13.15 -23.42
C LYS A 785 12.68 -12.45 -22.66
N SER A 786 12.82 -12.48 -21.35
CA SER A 786 12.10 -11.64 -20.41
C SER A 786 13.06 -10.64 -19.77
N VAL A 787 12.57 -9.91 -18.76
CA VAL A 787 13.29 -8.83 -18.10
C VAL A 787 13.18 -9.05 -16.61
N ASP A 788 14.32 -9.03 -15.93
CA ASP A 788 14.40 -9.25 -14.49
C ASP A 788 15.39 -8.29 -13.82
N GLN A 789 15.52 -8.41 -12.51
CA GLN A 789 16.53 -7.71 -11.72
C GLN A 789 17.42 -8.75 -11.06
N LEU A 790 18.72 -8.63 -11.26
CA LEU A 790 19.72 -9.59 -10.79
C LEU A 790 20.78 -8.92 -9.91
N VAL A 791 21.56 -9.72 -9.19
CA VAL A 791 22.61 -9.26 -8.28
C VAL A 791 23.98 -9.67 -8.82
N THR A 792 25.02 -8.88 -8.57
CA THR A 792 26.39 -9.17 -9.01
C THR A 792 27.39 -8.99 -7.88
N VAL A 793 28.46 -9.79 -7.88
CA VAL A 793 29.58 -9.77 -6.92
C VAL A 793 29.18 -10.18 -5.50
N ARG A 794 28.21 -9.52 -4.87
CA ARG A 794 27.78 -9.75 -3.48
C ARG A 794 26.33 -9.26 -3.26
N PRO A 795 25.66 -9.67 -2.17
CA PRO A 795 24.41 -9.04 -1.75
C PRO A 795 24.55 -7.52 -1.70
N GLY A 796 23.51 -6.79 -2.13
CA GLY A 796 23.44 -5.34 -2.12
C GLY A 796 24.08 -4.63 -3.30
N LYS A 797 24.64 -5.35 -4.27
CA LYS A 797 25.15 -4.79 -5.53
C LYS A 797 24.37 -5.32 -6.72
N MET A 798 23.45 -4.51 -7.21
CA MET A 798 22.55 -4.86 -8.30
C MET A 798 23.28 -4.88 -9.65
N LEU A 799 22.95 -5.86 -10.48
CA LEU A 799 23.45 -5.94 -11.86
C LEU A 799 22.82 -4.81 -12.69
N ARG A 800 23.66 -4.02 -13.34
CA ARG A 800 23.21 -2.93 -14.21
C ARG A 800 22.97 -3.42 -15.62
N SER A 801 21.98 -2.81 -16.27
CA SER A 801 21.70 -3.02 -17.68
C SER A 801 22.73 -2.35 -18.57
N GLU A 802 22.96 -2.91 -19.75
CA GLU A 802 23.68 -2.23 -20.84
C GLU A 802 22.76 -1.24 -21.60
N ASP A 803 21.42 -1.37 -21.48
CA ASP A 803 20.47 -0.40 -22.02
C ASP A 803 20.38 0.84 -21.11
N PRO A 804 20.74 2.06 -21.58
CA PRO A 804 20.70 3.27 -20.75
C PRO A 804 19.31 3.59 -20.17
N ASN A 805 18.24 3.17 -20.85
CA ASN A 805 16.88 3.37 -20.35
C ASN A 805 16.54 2.39 -19.22
N ALA A 806 17.20 1.24 -19.15
CA ALA A 806 16.98 0.21 -18.15
C ALA A 806 18.03 0.25 -17.02
N GLU A 807 19.19 0.86 -17.25
CA GLU A 807 20.33 0.89 -16.33
C GLU A 807 19.94 1.40 -14.94
N VAL A 808 19.31 2.56 -14.86
CA VAL A 808 18.90 3.19 -13.58
C VAL A 808 17.73 2.49 -12.89
N ARG A 809 17.10 1.51 -13.55
CA ARG A 809 16.02 0.66 -13.04
C ARG A 809 16.52 -0.74 -12.67
N TYR A 810 17.80 -1.04 -12.93
CA TYR A 810 18.43 -2.33 -12.71
C TYR A 810 17.76 -3.49 -13.46
N LEU A 811 17.11 -3.19 -14.59
CA LEU A 811 16.40 -4.17 -15.41
C LEU A 811 17.36 -4.77 -16.44
N VAL A 812 17.53 -6.09 -16.41
CA VAL A 812 18.39 -6.84 -17.34
C VAL A 812 17.57 -7.85 -18.13
N GLU A 813 17.98 -8.11 -19.37
CA GLU A 813 17.37 -9.20 -20.15
C GLU A 813 17.79 -10.56 -19.60
N VAL A 814 16.85 -11.50 -19.56
CA VAL A 814 17.05 -12.86 -19.06
C VAL A 814 16.39 -13.82 -20.06
N ASP A 815 17.10 -14.87 -20.49
CA ASP A 815 16.50 -15.90 -21.35
C ASP A 815 15.44 -16.70 -20.57
N GLU A 816 14.28 -16.93 -21.18
CA GLU A 816 13.21 -17.72 -20.57
C GLU A 816 13.64 -19.17 -20.30
N GLU A 817 14.62 -19.68 -21.04
CA GLU A 817 15.24 -20.99 -20.79
C GLU A 817 15.86 -21.05 -19.38
N TRP A 818 16.58 -20.01 -18.95
CA TRP A 818 17.18 -19.97 -17.61
C TRP A 818 16.13 -19.87 -16.51
N GLN A 819 15.06 -19.13 -16.77
CA GLN A 819 13.91 -19.05 -15.86
C GLN A 819 13.21 -20.40 -15.77
N GLY A 820 13.02 -21.10 -16.89
CA GLY A 820 12.48 -22.46 -16.94
C GLY A 820 13.33 -23.44 -16.13
N ASP A 821 14.65 -23.41 -16.30
CA ASP A 821 15.59 -24.28 -15.60
C ASP A 821 15.54 -24.11 -14.08
N VAL A 822 15.54 -22.86 -13.57
CA VAL A 822 15.47 -22.64 -12.11
C VAL A 822 14.10 -23.01 -11.54
N LEU A 823 13.02 -22.83 -12.30
CA LEU A 823 11.67 -23.26 -11.90
C LEU A 823 11.55 -24.78 -11.86
N ALA A 824 12.08 -25.50 -12.86
CA ALA A 824 12.10 -26.97 -12.86
C ALA A 824 12.88 -27.53 -11.67
N LYS A 825 14.07 -26.97 -11.39
CA LYS A 825 14.86 -27.32 -10.19
C LYS A 825 14.11 -27.02 -8.89
N ALA A 826 13.33 -25.93 -8.84
CA ALA A 826 12.48 -25.63 -7.68
C ALA A 826 11.37 -26.67 -7.51
N PHE A 827 10.74 -27.09 -8.60
CA PHE A 827 9.72 -28.14 -8.61
C PHE A 827 10.24 -29.50 -8.14
N GLU A 828 11.54 -29.77 -8.36
CA GLU A 828 12.29 -30.94 -7.86
C GLU A 828 12.80 -30.78 -6.43
N GLY A 829 12.57 -29.63 -5.78
CA GLY A 829 12.99 -29.37 -4.40
C GLY A 829 14.48 -29.05 -4.23
N HIS A 830 15.21 -28.70 -5.29
CA HIS A 830 16.65 -28.39 -5.21
C HIS A 830 16.97 -27.18 -4.31
N PHE A 831 16.02 -26.26 -4.16
CA PHE A 831 16.16 -25.08 -3.32
C PHE A 831 15.58 -25.29 -1.92
N ASP A 832 15.08 -26.48 -1.58
CA ASP A 832 14.51 -26.78 -0.27
C ASP A 832 15.64 -27.05 0.72
N MET A 833 16.33 -25.97 1.10
CA MET A 833 17.56 -26.01 1.90
C MET A 833 17.47 -25.12 3.13
N VAL A 834 18.35 -25.38 4.10
CA VAL A 834 18.51 -24.67 5.36
C VAL A 834 19.99 -24.38 5.59
N ALA A 835 20.30 -23.21 6.14
CA ALA A 835 21.67 -22.85 6.50
C ALA A 835 22.10 -23.46 7.85
N ASP A 836 23.29 -24.07 7.86
CA ASP A 836 23.93 -24.67 9.03
C ASP A 836 25.44 -24.39 9.03
N LEU A 837 26.09 -24.60 10.18
CA LEU A 837 27.54 -24.55 10.33
C LEU A 837 28.13 -25.94 10.51
N ARG A 838 29.17 -26.24 9.72
CA ARG A 838 30.05 -27.41 9.91
C ARG A 838 31.45 -26.89 10.29
N GLY A 839 31.70 -26.73 11.59
CA GLY A 839 32.83 -25.91 12.05
C GLY A 839 32.54 -24.43 11.81
N GLU A 840 33.44 -23.72 11.13
CA GLU A 840 33.25 -22.31 10.72
C GLU A 840 32.66 -22.18 9.30
N GLU A 841 32.50 -23.30 8.59
CA GLU A 841 32.02 -23.29 7.22
C GLU A 841 30.49 -23.26 7.15
N LEU A 842 29.96 -22.29 6.40
CA LEU A 842 28.54 -22.18 6.09
C LEU A 842 28.15 -23.23 5.04
N LYS A 843 27.18 -24.08 5.35
CA LYS A 843 26.65 -25.13 4.46
C LYS A 843 25.14 -24.99 4.31
N PHE A 844 24.65 -25.40 3.15
CA PHE A 844 23.22 -25.54 2.89
C PHE A 844 22.84 -27.02 2.90
N ILE A 845 21.93 -27.37 3.78
CA ILE A 845 21.51 -28.74 4.05
C ILE A 845 20.06 -28.90 3.60
N PRO A 846 19.69 -29.99 2.88
CA PRO A 846 18.30 -30.23 2.51
C PRO A 846 17.35 -30.21 3.71
N THR A 847 16.15 -29.66 3.54
CA THR A 847 15.12 -29.56 4.59
C THR A 847 14.73 -30.95 5.13
N SER A 848 14.78 -31.98 4.27
CA SER A 848 14.62 -33.39 4.66
C SER A 848 15.63 -33.88 5.70
N GLN A 849 16.76 -33.18 5.86
CA GLN A 849 17.84 -33.49 6.80
C GLN A 849 17.92 -32.48 7.96
N MET A 850 16.87 -31.69 8.24
CA MET A 850 16.83 -30.71 9.35
C MET A 850 17.19 -31.30 10.73
N ARG A 851 16.93 -32.59 10.97
CA ARG A 851 17.32 -33.25 12.23
C ARG A 851 18.85 -33.40 12.40
N SER A 852 19.62 -33.17 11.33
CA SER A 852 21.09 -33.30 11.31
C SER A 852 21.85 -31.98 11.53
N LEU A 853 21.11 -30.87 11.73
CA LEU A 853 21.69 -29.55 11.97
C LEU A 853 22.57 -29.57 13.22
N LYS A 854 23.73 -28.91 13.16
CA LYS A 854 24.72 -28.90 14.26
C LYS A 854 24.77 -27.58 15.00
N SER A 855 24.21 -26.51 14.42
CA SER A 855 24.28 -25.17 14.96
C SER A 855 22.91 -24.56 15.22
N GLN A 856 22.84 -23.63 16.17
CA GLN A 856 21.65 -22.80 16.38
C GLN A 856 21.59 -21.71 15.31
N SER A 857 20.40 -21.22 14.98
CA SER A 857 20.18 -20.18 13.96
C SER A 857 20.98 -18.93 14.24
N ARG A 858 21.07 -18.53 15.52
CA ARG A 858 21.89 -17.40 15.98
C ARG A 858 23.38 -17.54 15.64
N ASP A 859 23.93 -18.75 15.68
CA ASP A 859 25.34 -19.00 15.40
C ASP A 859 25.60 -18.88 13.89
N VAL A 860 24.69 -19.45 13.07
CA VAL A 860 24.68 -19.28 11.61
C VAL A 860 24.57 -17.79 11.25
N ALA A 861 23.64 -17.06 11.86
CA ALA A 861 23.44 -15.64 11.58
C ALA A 861 24.66 -14.79 11.94
N ARG A 862 25.34 -15.06 13.07
CA ARG A 862 26.60 -14.39 13.41
C ARG A 862 27.67 -14.63 12.34
N GLN A 863 27.80 -15.87 11.85
CA GLN A 863 28.76 -16.18 10.80
C GLN A 863 28.43 -15.47 9.48
N ILE A 864 27.15 -15.47 9.07
CA ILE A 864 26.68 -14.75 7.88
C ILE A 864 26.98 -13.26 8.02
N ARG A 865 26.63 -12.66 9.17
CA ARG A 865 26.84 -11.23 9.43
C ARG A 865 28.32 -10.86 9.40
N SER A 866 29.21 -11.67 9.99
CA SER A 866 30.65 -11.43 9.95
C SER A 866 31.16 -11.39 8.51
N LYS A 867 30.88 -12.44 7.73
CA LYS A 867 31.29 -12.53 6.32
C LYS A 867 30.71 -11.40 5.46
N LEU A 868 29.47 -11.00 5.75
CA LEU A 868 28.84 -9.85 5.09
C LEU A 868 29.62 -8.57 5.39
N LEU A 869 29.92 -8.27 6.66
CA LEU A 869 30.67 -7.08 7.04
C LEU A 869 32.07 -7.06 6.40
N ASP A 870 32.76 -8.20 6.33
CA ASP A 870 34.06 -8.31 5.65
C ASP A 870 33.97 -7.95 4.16
N ALA A 871 32.90 -8.39 3.49
CA ALA A 871 32.62 -8.06 2.09
C ALA A 871 32.32 -6.56 1.85
N TYR A 872 31.98 -5.80 2.90
CA TYR A 872 31.77 -4.34 2.86
C TYR A 872 32.91 -3.52 3.46
N ALA A 873 33.81 -4.15 4.23
CA ALA A 873 35.03 -3.52 4.75
C ALA A 873 36.15 -3.46 3.71
N SER A 874 36.14 -4.39 2.76
CA SER A 874 37.17 -4.53 1.73
C SER A 874 37.00 -3.48 0.59
N ASN A 875 37.54 -2.26 0.79
CA ASN A 875 38.14 -1.37 -0.24
C ASN A 875 38.57 0.02 0.28
#